data_AF-A0A2K0VV68-F1
#
_entry.id   AF-A0A2K0VV68-F1
#
_cell.length_a   1.000
_cell.length_b   1.000
_cell.length_c   1.000
_cell.angle_alpha   90.00
_cell.angle_beta   90.00
_cell.angle_gamma   90.00
#
_symmetry.space_group_name_H-M   'P 1'
#
loop_
_entity.id
_entity.type
_entity.pdbx_description
1 polymer ?
#
loop_
_entity_poly.entity_id
_entity_poly.type
_entity_poly.pdbx_seq_one_letter_code
_entity_poly.pdbx_strand_id
1 'polypeptide(L)'
;MEKEDLRPLAWVVEEVCGKPEHEQYYTRAYFNWVHLIQMVDPRQGKFDEVKCEELVSKMSETQITSLELLQEWWEGQIQEQKVAEDIRSNILTAAMVPLMDDVSLATQPAGMAEAVKNIAQSETLPFDPKLEESSYHTALFMLWRCEFLVRDGMREYSLQSTRRWASIAGCNQRVAWLSFKDALAGSTNFLPSESQSMRKLIPPKKASLVICPWLGLKDKRAAQKDTEGWPHYLWDVKRKRTVEVRSLTAVGQRPRYVAVSHTWGRWRLREEPSVDVDGVPWKVPLNSKFDVRTMGQTLDSKIRFAEYVWIDLYCIPQETQDSELIRIRDSEIARQGEIFSNATSTIVWFNDVASWKGLEIAVLWFAATFLKQSRSQSEAGSPPQLEPWIKLFEREANITPTGLFKGYQYTGRQSLTSATPSGWFSSLWTLQEACLCPHIILAQQDWRIFAVGPNNLMITLDNLVAIVVGFQLHQEHLREAVFTENEFEQLPYMVVINHKSNPLAQNVIDRAQSLPPEEAFRLPDMPRAATELQFILDDTEMTQLLDIEPLTVLALANQRYCKHSRAQAIMSVLGATKWFNRHLADYGSGPREDNLVLGTFPLEFVKEIKSQLGVKFFTSVGSGSEVCPKEAFKRNAEQNTMEIQPIGSMLPFSSSRSRPKRALTNAYTKDSKGHPSALGWNILEDGSVEITSVAILASVSSDLAKDKTSQTHLSHLKARIIAHSCQNGWLVKDETLSTFLEGYSPHFNIYAVILTHGTMSRCYSGLILQEVVRPGGYGSPEVQKVLSKLQEYKPPTKLLVRVGTWALWDLKSTTEADLPSVKGVDWRVL
;
A
#
# COMPACT_ATOMS: atom_id res chain seq x y z
N MET A 1 -3.89 -9.34 12.38
CA MET A 1 -4.87 -8.27 12.63
C MET A 1 -5.89 -8.84 13.59
N GLU A 2 -6.00 -8.19 14.74
CA GLU A 2 -6.92 -8.61 15.79
C GLU A 2 -8.36 -8.30 15.35
N LYS A 3 -9.32 -9.06 15.86
CA LYS A 3 -10.76 -8.83 15.59
C LYS A 3 -11.19 -7.40 15.91
N GLU A 4 -10.44 -6.70 16.75
CA GLU A 4 -10.74 -5.35 17.19
C GLU A 4 -10.62 -4.29 16.09
N ASP A 5 -9.64 -4.42 15.18
CA ASP A 5 -9.44 -3.50 14.05
C ASP A 5 -10.60 -3.52 13.04
N LEU A 6 -11.42 -4.56 13.04
CA LEU A 6 -12.54 -4.72 12.12
C LEU A 6 -13.86 -4.24 12.71
N ARG A 7 -13.90 -3.88 14.00
CA ARG A 7 -15.11 -3.40 14.65
C ARG A 7 -15.39 -1.93 14.31
N PRO A 8 -16.65 -1.55 14.03
CA PRO A 8 -17.07 -0.15 13.95
C PRO A 8 -16.94 0.57 15.30
N LEU A 9 -16.74 1.90 15.28
CA LEU A 9 -16.68 2.74 16.48
C LEU A 9 -17.94 2.62 17.35
N ALA A 10 -19.12 2.52 16.75
CA ALA A 10 -20.37 2.38 17.51
C ALA A 10 -20.36 1.16 18.46
N TRP A 11 -19.73 0.05 18.08
CA TRP A 11 -19.64 -1.11 18.97
C TRP A 11 -18.79 -0.84 20.20
N VAL A 12 -17.68 -0.12 20.05
CA VAL A 12 -16.81 0.27 21.17
C VAL A 12 -17.55 1.26 22.08
N VAL A 13 -18.25 2.23 21.50
CA VAL A 13 -19.08 3.20 22.25
C VAL A 13 -20.16 2.48 23.05
N GLU A 14 -20.88 1.53 22.45
CA GLU A 14 -21.95 0.80 23.14
C GLU A 14 -21.44 -0.14 24.23
N GLU A 15 -20.22 -0.67 24.07
CA GLU A 15 -19.57 -1.50 25.08
C GLU A 15 -19.23 -0.70 26.34
N VAL A 16 -18.85 0.58 26.20
CA VAL A 16 -18.43 1.46 27.31
C VAL A 16 -19.62 2.26 27.87
N CYS A 17 -20.45 2.82 26.99
CA CYS A 17 -21.53 3.75 27.34
C CYS A 17 -22.90 3.08 27.48
N GLY A 18 -23.02 1.81 27.10
CA GLY A 18 -24.29 1.11 26.97
C GLY A 18 -24.97 1.36 25.61
N LYS A 19 -25.89 0.46 25.23
CA LYS A 19 -26.69 0.62 24.01
C LYS A 19 -27.76 1.70 24.22
N PRO A 20 -27.93 2.65 23.27
CA PRO A 20 -29.05 3.59 23.32
C PRO A 20 -30.40 2.85 23.32
N GLU A 21 -31.41 3.41 24.01
CA GLU A 21 -32.77 2.84 24.07
C GLU A 21 -33.49 2.83 22.71
N HIS A 22 -32.98 3.60 21.73
CA HIS A 22 -33.59 3.73 20.41
C HIS A 22 -33.17 2.59 19.47
N GLU A 23 -34.14 1.81 19.00
CA GLU A 23 -33.93 0.72 18.04
C GLU A 23 -33.73 1.20 16.59
N GLN A 24 -34.15 2.43 16.27
CA GLN A 24 -34.01 3.00 14.93
C GLN A 24 -32.56 3.35 14.61
N TYR A 25 -32.06 2.83 13.48
CA TYR A 25 -30.65 2.85 13.08
C TYR A 25 -30.01 4.25 13.10
N TYR A 26 -30.69 5.26 12.55
CA TYR A 26 -30.15 6.62 12.45
C TYR A 26 -30.10 7.34 13.79
N THR A 27 -31.17 7.21 14.58
CA THR A 27 -31.25 7.75 15.94
C THR A 27 -30.14 7.16 16.80
N ARG A 28 -29.96 5.84 16.77
CA ARG A 28 -28.88 5.13 17.48
C ARG A 28 -27.49 5.58 17.02
N ALA A 29 -27.25 5.66 15.71
CA ALA A 29 -25.98 6.10 15.15
C ALA A 29 -25.62 7.54 15.55
N TYR A 30 -26.60 8.44 15.47
CA TYR A 30 -26.43 9.82 15.92
C TYR A 30 -26.13 9.88 17.42
N PHE A 31 -26.89 9.18 18.26
CA PHE A 31 -26.62 9.15 19.70
C PHE A 31 -25.27 8.52 20.03
N ASN A 32 -24.83 7.49 19.31
CA ASN A 32 -23.48 6.92 19.49
C ASN A 32 -22.39 7.93 19.10
N TRP A 33 -22.54 8.62 17.97
CA TRP A 33 -21.63 9.68 17.54
C TRP A 33 -21.60 10.83 18.56
N VAL A 34 -22.78 11.29 18.97
CA VAL A 34 -22.98 12.32 19.98
C VAL A 34 -22.36 11.91 21.30
N HIS A 35 -22.61 10.71 21.82
CA HIS A 35 -21.95 10.21 23.02
C HIS A 35 -20.43 10.24 22.87
N LEU A 36 -19.91 9.81 21.72
CA LEU A 36 -18.46 9.80 21.49
C LEU A 36 -17.84 11.20 21.49
N ILE A 37 -18.46 12.18 20.83
CA ILE A 37 -17.96 13.57 20.82
C ILE A 37 -18.35 14.36 22.08
N GLN A 38 -19.42 13.95 22.77
CA GLN A 38 -20.00 14.56 23.97
C GLN A 38 -19.75 13.77 25.25
N MET A 39 -18.77 12.86 25.33
CA MET A 39 -18.17 12.54 26.64
C MET A 39 -17.50 13.79 27.27
N VAL A 40 -17.56 14.93 26.56
CA VAL A 40 -17.77 16.32 26.98
C VAL A 40 -19.29 16.68 26.98
N ASP A 41 -20.07 16.37 28.03
CA ASP A 41 -21.55 16.36 27.97
C ASP A 41 -22.22 17.77 27.98
N PRO A 42 -23.09 18.13 27.01
CA PRO A 42 -23.83 19.40 27.02
C PRO A 42 -25.08 19.45 27.92
N ARG A 43 -25.49 18.35 28.55
CA ARG A 43 -26.61 18.31 29.51
C ARG A 43 -26.16 18.22 30.97
N GLN A 44 -24.95 17.73 31.26
CA GLN A 44 -24.44 17.61 32.64
C GLN A 44 -23.18 18.42 32.96
N GLY A 45 -22.50 19.05 31.98
CA GLY A 45 -21.41 19.99 32.25
C GLY A 45 -20.18 19.40 32.94
N LYS A 46 -19.99 18.07 32.94
CA LYS A 46 -18.75 17.43 33.41
C LYS A 46 -18.30 16.34 32.43
N PHE A 47 -17.06 16.48 31.99
CA PHE A 47 -16.30 15.49 31.23
C PHE A 47 -16.08 14.24 32.09
N ASP A 48 -16.46 13.06 31.59
CA ASP A 48 -16.19 11.78 32.25
C ASP A 48 -14.83 11.25 31.77
N GLU A 49 -13.77 11.75 32.40
CA GLU A 49 -12.38 11.40 32.08
C GLU A 49 -12.14 9.89 32.15
N VAL A 50 -12.76 9.21 33.11
CA VAL A 50 -12.62 7.75 33.31
C VAL A 50 -13.21 6.98 32.12
N LYS A 51 -14.41 7.34 31.66
CA LYS A 51 -14.99 6.69 30.47
C LYS A 51 -14.25 7.04 29.19
N CYS A 52 -13.72 8.26 29.08
CA CYS A 52 -12.89 8.64 27.94
C CYS A 52 -11.60 7.81 27.87
N GLU A 53 -10.91 7.64 29.00
CA GLU A 53 -9.74 6.78 29.13
C GLU A 53 -10.08 5.31 28.81
N GLU A 54 -11.20 4.79 29.34
CA GLU A 54 -11.66 3.44 29.04
C GLU A 54 -11.92 3.26 27.54
N LEU A 55 -12.63 4.20 26.93
CA LEU A 55 -12.97 4.17 25.50
C LEU A 55 -11.72 4.22 24.63
N VAL A 56 -10.77 5.13 24.90
CA VAL A 56 -9.50 5.20 24.18
C VAL A 56 -8.70 3.92 24.35
N SER A 57 -8.71 3.31 25.54
CA SER A 57 -7.99 2.06 25.80
C SER A 57 -8.53 0.86 25.03
N LYS A 58 -9.81 0.89 24.63
CA LYS A 58 -10.47 -0.16 23.83
C LYS A 58 -10.46 0.11 22.32
N MET A 59 -10.05 1.31 21.90
CA MET A 59 -9.98 1.67 20.48
C MET A 59 -8.67 1.24 19.86
N SER A 60 -8.76 0.68 18.65
CA SER A 60 -7.59 0.42 17.83
C SER A 60 -7.05 1.71 17.18
N GLU A 61 -5.84 1.66 16.61
CA GLU A 61 -5.25 2.84 15.92
C GLU A 61 -6.12 3.34 14.77
N THR A 62 -6.70 2.41 14.03
CA THR A 62 -7.54 2.75 12.88
C THR A 62 -8.83 3.43 13.34
N GLN A 63 -9.41 2.97 14.44
CA GLN A 63 -10.58 3.59 15.07
C GLN A 63 -10.26 4.99 15.62
N ILE A 64 -9.12 5.17 16.30
CA ILE A 64 -8.67 6.49 16.76
C ILE A 64 -8.51 7.43 15.56
N THR A 65 -7.89 6.96 14.48
CA THR A 65 -7.72 7.77 13.27
C THR A 65 -9.06 8.12 12.63
N SER A 66 -10.00 7.17 12.56
CA SER A 66 -11.38 7.45 12.11
C SER A 66 -12.03 8.55 12.94
N LEU A 67 -11.91 8.47 14.27
CA LEU A 67 -12.47 9.45 15.19
C LEU A 67 -11.87 10.85 14.94
N GLU A 68 -10.55 10.95 14.85
CA GLU A 68 -9.85 12.22 14.57
C GLU A 68 -10.30 12.84 13.23
N LEU A 69 -10.45 12.01 12.19
CA LEU A 69 -10.92 12.45 10.88
C LEU A 69 -12.36 12.96 10.93
N LEU A 70 -13.25 12.21 11.59
CA LEU A 70 -14.65 12.58 11.73
C LEU A 70 -14.83 13.84 12.59
N GLN A 71 -14.03 14.01 13.65
CA GLN A 71 -14.02 15.24 14.46
C GLN A 71 -13.56 16.44 13.64
N GLU A 72 -12.45 16.31 12.89
CA GLU A 72 -11.94 17.39 12.04
C GLU A 72 -12.98 17.83 10.98
N TRP A 73 -13.68 16.84 10.39
CA TRP A 73 -14.78 17.06 9.46
C TRP A 73 -16.01 17.70 10.10
N TRP A 74 -16.41 17.21 11.28
CA TRP A 74 -17.57 17.69 12.02
C TRP A 74 -17.38 19.10 12.56
N GLU A 75 -16.17 19.44 13.03
CA GLU A 75 -15.83 20.76 13.58
C GLU A 75 -15.55 21.80 12.51
N GLY A 76 -15.23 21.37 11.29
CA GLY A 76 -14.95 22.27 10.17
C GLY A 76 -13.51 22.80 10.14
N GLN A 77 -12.54 22.11 10.75
CA GLN A 77 -11.17 22.63 10.91
C GLN A 77 -10.45 22.87 9.57
N ILE A 78 -10.78 22.08 8.54
CA ILE A 78 -10.15 22.13 7.21
C ILE A 78 -11.16 22.35 6.06
N GLN A 79 -12.27 23.04 6.34
CA GLN A 79 -13.29 23.40 5.36
C GLN A 79 -13.96 24.72 5.76
N GLU A 80 -14.92 25.19 4.97
CA GLU A 80 -15.73 26.35 5.33
C GLU A 80 -16.67 26.01 6.49
N GLN A 81 -16.77 26.90 7.48
CA GLN A 81 -17.56 26.65 8.69
C GLN A 81 -19.03 26.36 8.37
N LYS A 82 -19.59 27.08 7.39
CA LYS A 82 -20.96 26.90 6.92
C LYS A 82 -21.21 25.47 6.42
N VAL A 83 -20.25 24.88 5.69
CA VAL A 83 -20.36 23.50 5.20
C VAL A 83 -20.42 22.51 6.37
N ALA A 84 -19.63 22.74 7.43
CA ALA A 84 -19.71 21.93 8.64
C ALA A 84 -21.07 22.06 9.34
N GLU A 85 -21.62 23.27 9.41
CA GLU A 85 -22.95 23.54 9.97
C GLU A 85 -24.05 22.83 9.17
N ASP A 86 -23.99 22.89 7.85
CA ASP A 86 -24.94 22.22 6.95
C ASP A 86 -24.89 20.69 7.14
N ILE A 87 -23.68 20.10 7.21
CA ILE A 87 -23.48 18.66 7.49
C ILE A 87 -24.11 18.27 8.83
N ARG A 88 -23.82 19.03 9.90
CA ARG A 88 -24.35 18.77 11.25
C ARG A 88 -25.87 18.85 11.26
N SER A 89 -26.42 19.87 10.60
CA SER A 89 -27.87 20.07 10.47
C SER A 89 -28.53 18.91 9.73
N ASN A 90 -27.94 18.44 8.63
CA ASN A 90 -28.47 17.33 7.83
C ASN A 90 -28.48 16.01 8.62
N ILE A 91 -27.37 15.67 9.29
CA ILE A 91 -27.29 14.45 10.10
C ILE A 91 -28.26 14.53 11.30
N LEU A 92 -28.32 15.67 11.99
CA LEU A 92 -29.25 15.87 13.10
C LEU A 92 -30.70 15.74 12.64
N THR A 93 -31.06 16.39 11.53
CA THR A 93 -32.42 16.34 10.99
C THR A 93 -32.80 14.89 10.71
N ALA A 94 -31.98 14.15 9.97
CA ALA A 94 -32.22 12.73 9.67
C ALA A 94 -32.34 11.85 10.92
N ALA A 95 -31.58 12.16 11.99
CA ALA A 95 -31.65 11.43 13.25
C ALA A 95 -32.89 11.77 14.10
N MET A 96 -33.45 12.98 13.95
CA MET A 96 -34.62 13.43 14.71
C MET A 96 -35.94 13.07 14.03
N VAL A 97 -35.95 12.91 12.70
CA VAL A 97 -37.13 12.50 11.92
C VAL A 97 -37.92 11.35 12.59
N PRO A 98 -37.28 10.25 13.04
CA PRO A 98 -38.01 9.11 13.58
C PRO A 98 -38.60 9.34 14.99
N LEU A 99 -38.17 10.41 15.66
CA LEU A 99 -38.65 10.83 16.99
C LEU A 99 -39.78 11.89 16.91
N MET A 100 -40.07 12.41 15.72
CA MET A 100 -41.16 13.36 15.53
C MET A 100 -42.50 12.60 15.57
N ASP A 101 -43.46 13.08 16.37
CA ASP A 101 -44.81 12.54 16.34
C ASP A 101 -45.57 12.97 15.07
N ASP A 102 -46.61 12.20 14.72
CA ASP A 102 -47.44 12.47 13.54
C ASP A 102 -48.06 13.88 13.56
N VAL A 103 -48.29 14.43 14.76
CA VAL A 103 -48.85 15.77 14.98
C VAL A 103 -47.84 16.85 14.59
N SER A 104 -46.57 16.70 14.97
CA SER A 104 -45.50 17.64 14.62
C SER A 104 -45.21 17.63 13.12
N LEU A 105 -45.28 16.47 12.46
CA LEU A 105 -45.14 16.35 11.01
C LEU A 105 -46.30 17.00 10.25
N ALA A 106 -47.54 16.90 10.78
CA ALA A 106 -48.72 17.52 10.18
C ALA A 106 -48.70 19.05 10.19
N THR A 107 -47.87 19.67 11.04
CA THR A 107 -47.69 21.13 11.08
C THR A 107 -46.63 21.67 10.12
N GLN A 108 -45.84 20.80 9.50
CA GLN A 108 -44.84 21.18 8.50
C GLN A 108 -45.47 21.38 7.11
N PRO A 109 -44.88 22.20 6.22
CA PRO A 109 -45.33 22.30 4.83
C PRO A 109 -45.41 20.91 4.18
N ALA A 110 -46.45 20.65 3.39
CA ALA A 110 -46.73 19.31 2.84
C ALA A 110 -45.51 18.66 2.14
N GLY A 111 -44.72 19.45 1.40
CA GLY A 111 -43.50 18.96 0.75
C GLY A 111 -42.37 18.57 1.73
N MET A 112 -42.29 19.22 2.89
CA MET A 112 -41.31 18.90 3.93
C MET A 112 -41.75 17.67 4.72
N ALA A 113 -43.04 17.53 5.03
CA ALA A 113 -43.58 16.34 5.68
C ALA A 113 -43.41 15.07 4.82
N GLU A 114 -43.63 15.17 3.50
CA GLU A 114 -43.40 14.09 2.53
C GLU A 114 -41.91 13.72 2.44
N ALA A 115 -41.02 14.71 2.34
CA ALA A 115 -39.57 14.48 2.32
C ALA A 115 -39.09 13.83 3.63
N VAL A 116 -39.61 14.27 4.77
CA VAL A 116 -39.29 13.70 6.08
C VAL A 116 -39.80 12.25 6.21
N LYS A 117 -41.02 11.95 5.75
CA LYS A 117 -41.52 10.56 5.69
C LYS A 117 -40.69 9.69 4.76
N ASN A 118 -40.28 10.21 3.61
CA ASN A 118 -39.39 9.51 2.70
C ASN A 118 -38.02 9.26 3.32
N ILE A 119 -37.47 10.19 4.12
CA ILE A 119 -36.21 9.99 4.86
C ILE A 119 -36.37 8.93 5.96
N ALA A 120 -37.50 8.95 6.68
CA ALA A 120 -37.80 7.98 7.72
C ALA A 120 -37.93 6.54 7.18
N GLN A 121 -38.48 6.42 5.96
CA GLN A 121 -38.69 5.15 5.26
C GLN A 121 -37.51 4.75 4.38
N SER A 122 -36.69 5.71 3.96
CA SER A 122 -35.52 5.46 3.13
C SER A 122 -34.40 4.85 3.95
N GLU A 123 -33.94 3.72 3.46
CA GLU A 123 -32.72 3.08 3.94
C GLU A 123 -31.44 3.86 3.59
N THR A 124 -31.55 4.89 2.73
CA THR A 124 -30.48 5.79 2.35
C THR A 124 -30.75 7.19 2.89
N LEU A 125 -29.89 7.65 3.80
CA LEU A 125 -29.89 9.04 4.27
C LEU A 125 -29.60 9.92 3.06
N PRO A 126 -30.44 10.93 2.73
CA PRO A 126 -30.11 11.84 1.65
C PRO A 126 -28.87 12.62 2.07
N PHE A 127 -27.73 12.28 1.49
CA PHE A 127 -26.58 13.16 1.53
C PHE A 127 -26.90 14.32 0.61
N ASP A 128 -26.60 15.55 1.03
CA ASP A 128 -26.83 16.71 0.17
C ASP A 128 -26.09 16.47 -1.16
N PRO A 129 -26.78 16.47 -2.31
CA PRO A 129 -26.14 16.25 -3.60
C PRO A 129 -24.95 17.18 -3.86
N LYS A 130 -24.95 18.38 -3.26
CA LYS A 130 -23.82 19.32 -3.34
C LYS A 130 -22.59 18.83 -2.58
N LEU A 131 -22.78 18.03 -1.53
CA LEU A 131 -21.70 17.40 -0.77
C LEU A 131 -21.20 16.11 -1.46
N GLU A 132 -22.06 15.42 -2.23
CA GLU A 132 -21.68 14.24 -3.04
C GLU A 132 -20.61 14.57 -4.09
N GLU A 133 -20.62 15.80 -4.59
CA GLU A 133 -19.61 16.32 -5.54
C GLU A 133 -18.21 16.45 -4.91
N SER A 134 -18.10 16.49 -3.58
CA SER A 134 -16.82 16.59 -2.88
C SER A 134 -16.29 15.21 -2.49
N SER A 135 -15.17 14.81 -3.10
CA SER A 135 -14.50 13.54 -2.75
C SER A 135 -14.14 13.45 -1.26
N TYR A 136 -13.88 14.59 -0.60
CA TYR A 136 -13.64 14.66 0.83
C TYR A 136 -14.92 14.45 1.64
N HIS A 137 -15.99 15.22 1.38
CA HIS A 137 -17.21 15.07 2.18
C HIS A 137 -17.87 13.71 1.96
N THR A 138 -17.85 13.18 0.74
CA THR A 138 -18.34 11.83 0.44
C THR A 138 -17.55 10.76 1.21
N ALA A 139 -16.21 10.85 1.23
CA ALA A 139 -15.39 9.89 1.96
C ALA A 139 -15.65 9.91 3.47
N LEU A 140 -15.74 11.10 4.07
CA LEU A 140 -15.93 11.27 5.51
C LEU A 140 -17.36 10.89 5.93
N PHE A 141 -18.35 11.18 5.10
CA PHE A 141 -19.72 10.73 5.32
C PHE A 141 -19.83 9.21 5.23
N MET A 142 -19.23 8.58 4.21
CA MET A 142 -19.18 7.13 4.10
C MET A 142 -18.47 6.49 5.29
N LEU A 143 -17.39 7.09 5.79
CA LEU A 143 -16.74 6.67 7.02
C LEU A 143 -17.71 6.73 8.21
N TRP A 144 -18.38 7.86 8.42
CA TRP A 144 -19.35 8.00 9.50
C TRP A 144 -20.45 6.94 9.42
N ARG A 145 -21.00 6.69 8.21
CA ARG A 145 -21.99 5.63 7.99
C ARG A 145 -21.45 4.26 8.37
N CYS A 146 -20.24 3.91 7.92
CA CYS A 146 -19.64 2.61 8.23
C CYS A 146 -19.32 2.43 9.71
N GLU A 147 -18.95 3.50 10.41
CA GLU A 147 -18.60 3.47 11.83
C GLU A 147 -19.82 3.46 12.77
N PHE A 148 -20.92 4.11 12.38
CA PHE A 148 -22.07 4.35 13.27
C PHE A 148 -23.39 3.72 12.79
N LEU A 149 -23.65 3.61 11.49
CA LEU A 149 -24.85 2.95 10.95
C LEU A 149 -24.62 1.45 10.80
N VAL A 150 -24.19 0.79 11.88
CA VAL A 150 -23.89 -0.64 11.85
C VAL A 150 -25.17 -1.43 11.59
N ARG A 151 -25.26 -2.03 10.40
CA ARG A 151 -26.25 -3.07 10.12
C ARG A 151 -25.68 -4.42 10.53
N ASP A 152 -26.54 -5.28 11.09
CA ASP A 152 -26.23 -6.70 11.20
C ASP A 152 -25.96 -7.25 9.78
N GLY A 153 -24.70 -7.57 9.47
CA GLY A 153 -24.29 -8.10 8.17
C GLY A 153 -23.60 -7.13 7.20
N MET A 154 -23.28 -5.89 7.59
CA MET A 154 -22.30 -5.09 6.83
C MET A 154 -20.97 -5.84 6.77
N ARG A 155 -20.44 -6.04 5.56
CA ARG A 155 -19.19 -6.79 5.34
C ARG A 155 -18.03 -6.01 5.95
N GLU A 156 -17.32 -6.58 6.92
CA GLU A 156 -16.13 -6.01 7.58
C GLU A 156 -15.09 -5.45 6.58
N TYR A 157 -15.00 -6.06 5.41
CA TYR A 157 -14.15 -5.64 4.31
C TYR A 157 -14.40 -4.20 3.79
N SER A 158 -15.65 -3.72 3.83
CA SER A 158 -15.96 -2.36 3.39
C SER A 158 -15.37 -1.32 4.34
N LEU A 159 -15.35 -1.60 5.65
CA LEU A 159 -14.95 -0.62 6.66
C LEU A 159 -13.49 -0.18 6.52
N GLN A 160 -12.54 -1.11 6.37
CA GLN A 160 -11.13 -0.74 6.23
C GLN A 160 -10.83 0.03 4.95
N SER A 161 -11.47 -0.37 3.85
CA SER A 161 -11.38 0.35 2.58
C SER A 161 -11.91 1.77 2.73
N THR A 162 -13.04 1.94 3.42
CA THR A 162 -13.64 3.24 3.73
C THR A 162 -12.75 4.08 4.63
N ARG A 163 -12.21 3.53 5.73
CA ARG A 163 -11.24 4.21 6.60
C ARG A 163 -10.07 4.73 5.80
N ARG A 164 -9.50 3.89 4.92
CA ARG A 164 -8.35 4.25 4.10
C ARG A 164 -8.68 5.40 3.17
N TRP A 165 -9.80 5.30 2.46
CA TRP A 165 -10.23 6.36 1.54
C TRP A 165 -10.47 7.68 2.27
N ALA A 166 -11.14 7.66 3.43
CA ALA A 166 -11.34 8.84 4.27
C ALA A 166 -10.03 9.44 4.77
N SER A 167 -9.03 8.62 5.12
CA SER A 167 -7.69 9.09 5.50
C SER A 167 -6.97 9.79 4.35
N ILE A 168 -7.04 9.23 3.14
CA ILE A 168 -6.49 9.84 1.92
C ILE A 168 -7.19 11.16 1.62
N ALA A 169 -8.52 11.16 1.62
CA ALA A 169 -9.31 12.34 1.31
C ALA A 169 -9.10 13.46 2.35
N GLY A 170 -9.05 13.12 3.64
CA GLY A 170 -8.75 14.06 4.72
C GLY A 170 -7.32 14.61 4.65
N CYS A 171 -6.34 13.79 4.29
CA CYS A 171 -4.98 14.26 4.02
C CYS A 171 -4.95 15.27 2.86
N ASN A 172 -5.62 14.96 1.75
CA ASN A 172 -5.66 15.81 0.57
C ASN A 172 -6.35 17.13 0.86
N GLN A 173 -7.50 17.08 1.55
CA GLN A 173 -8.20 18.27 1.99
C GLN A 173 -7.33 19.12 2.92
N ARG A 174 -6.57 18.52 3.84
CA ARG A 174 -5.69 19.26 4.75
C ARG A 174 -4.56 19.97 4.03
N VAL A 175 -3.84 19.24 3.17
CA VAL A 175 -2.76 19.83 2.35
C VAL A 175 -3.32 20.97 1.51
N ALA A 176 -4.48 20.76 0.89
CA ALA A 176 -5.07 21.73 0.00
C ALA A 176 -5.64 22.95 0.74
N TRP A 177 -6.48 22.73 1.75
CA TRP A 177 -7.09 23.78 2.54
C TRP A 177 -6.05 24.65 3.24
N LEU A 178 -5.07 24.05 3.94
CA LEU A 178 -4.06 24.82 4.66
C LEU A 178 -3.09 25.55 3.71
N SER A 179 -2.88 25.05 2.49
CA SER A 179 -2.10 25.76 1.49
C SER A 179 -2.86 26.97 0.93
N PHE A 180 -4.19 26.89 0.81
CA PHE A 180 -5.01 27.90 0.12
C PHE A 180 -5.93 28.72 1.01
N LYS A 181 -5.98 28.49 2.31
CA LYS A 181 -6.92 29.17 3.23
C LYS A 181 -6.90 30.69 3.09
N ASP A 182 -5.73 31.30 3.06
CA ASP A 182 -5.59 32.75 2.94
C ASP A 182 -6.01 33.25 1.55
N ALA A 183 -5.70 32.50 0.49
CA ALA A 183 -6.13 32.83 -0.87
C ALA A 183 -7.65 32.73 -1.03
N LEU A 184 -8.27 31.71 -0.44
CA LEU A 184 -9.72 31.54 -0.37
C LEU A 184 -10.40 32.64 0.45
N ALA A 185 -9.66 33.27 1.38
CA ALA A 185 -10.11 34.46 2.10
C ALA A 185 -9.86 35.77 1.35
N GLY A 186 -9.36 35.72 0.10
CA GLY A 186 -9.13 36.89 -0.75
C GLY A 186 -7.72 37.49 -0.69
N SER A 187 -6.75 36.83 -0.04
CA SER A 187 -5.35 37.29 -0.02
C SER A 187 -4.68 37.14 -1.38
N THR A 188 -3.98 38.17 -1.83
CA THR A 188 -3.18 38.18 -3.06
C THR A 188 -1.71 37.76 -2.84
N ASN A 189 -1.27 37.67 -1.58
CA ASN A 189 0.12 37.34 -1.21
C ASN A 189 0.29 35.82 -1.04
N PHE A 190 0.42 35.10 -2.14
CA PHE A 190 0.59 33.64 -2.11
C PHE A 190 1.99 33.17 -2.50
N LEU A 191 2.78 34.01 -3.16
CA LEU A 191 4.09 33.59 -3.66
C LEU A 191 5.03 33.28 -2.49
N PRO A 192 5.68 32.11 -2.48
CA PRO A 192 6.71 31.78 -1.51
C PRO A 192 7.86 32.79 -1.66
N SER A 193 8.08 33.65 -0.67
CA SER A 193 9.32 34.41 -0.62
C SER A 193 10.42 33.50 -0.11
N GLU A 194 11.64 33.57 -0.66
CA GLU A 194 12.79 32.81 -0.15
C GLU A 194 13.06 33.09 1.34
N SER A 195 12.61 34.24 1.84
CA SER A 195 12.62 34.63 3.26
C SER A 195 11.67 33.84 4.18
N GLN A 196 10.83 32.92 3.66
CA GLN A 196 9.98 32.04 4.47
C GLN A 196 10.74 30.96 5.25
N SER A 197 12.04 30.78 4.99
CA SER A 197 12.93 29.84 5.71
C SER A 197 13.02 30.06 7.24
N MET A 198 12.49 31.17 7.77
CA MET A 198 12.50 31.52 9.20
C MET A 198 11.16 31.26 9.91
N ARG A 199 10.08 30.90 9.20
CA ARG A 199 8.77 30.64 9.83
C ARG A 199 8.74 29.26 10.47
N LYS A 200 8.00 29.14 11.58
CA LYS A 200 7.80 27.87 12.28
C LYS A 200 7.08 26.88 11.36
N LEU A 201 7.69 25.73 11.14
CA LEU A 201 7.09 24.62 10.39
C LEU A 201 5.84 24.11 11.11
N ILE A 202 4.76 23.87 10.36
CA ILE A 202 3.56 23.21 10.88
C ILE A 202 3.73 21.70 10.68
N PRO A 203 3.67 20.89 11.75
CA PRO A 203 3.85 19.45 11.63
C PRO A 203 2.73 18.82 10.80
N PRO A 204 3.02 17.76 10.02
CA PRO A 204 2.02 17.07 9.24
C PRO A 204 1.16 16.17 10.12
N LYS A 205 -0.11 15.97 9.73
CA LYS A 205 -0.91 14.82 10.17
C LYS A 205 -0.66 13.65 9.19
N LYS A 206 -0.65 12.43 9.73
CA LYS A 206 -0.38 11.20 8.96
C LYS A 206 -1.51 10.91 7.97
N ALA A 207 -1.16 10.32 6.83
CA ALA A 207 -2.11 9.83 5.83
C ALA A 207 -2.26 8.30 5.87
N SER A 208 -1.21 7.59 6.30
CA SER A 208 -1.27 6.14 6.53
C SER A 208 -1.98 5.81 7.84
N LEU A 209 -2.98 4.92 7.77
CA LEU A 209 -3.75 4.46 8.93
C LEU A 209 -2.95 3.58 9.90
N VAL A 210 -2.22 2.61 9.35
CA VAL A 210 -1.40 1.68 10.14
C VAL A 210 -0.10 1.42 9.40
N ILE A 211 0.99 1.38 10.16
CA ILE A 211 2.33 1.12 9.65
C ILE A 211 2.64 -0.36 9.84
N CYS A 212 2.78 -1.09 8.72
CA CYS A 212 3.18 -2.50 8.71
C CYS A 212 2.52 -3.36 9.82
N PRO A 213 1.17 -3.45 9.87
CA PRO A 213 0.42 -4.05 10.99
C PRO A 213 0.85 -5.48 11.35
N TRP A 214 1.41 -6.24 10.41
CA TRP A 214 1.89 -7.61 10.65
C TRP A 214 3.10 -7.70 11.58
N LEU A 215 3.78 -6.59 11.87
CA LEU A 215 4.98 -6.56 12.71
C LEU A 215 4.67 -6.46 14.21
N GLY A 216 3.44 -6.11 14.61
CA GLY A 216 3.08 -5.92 16.03
C GLY A 216 3.94 -4.86 16.75
N LEU A 217 4.39 -3.83 16.03
CA LEU A 217 5.35 -2.85 16.56
C LEU A 217 4.79 -2.08 17.78
N LYS A 218 3.47 -1.89 17.85
CA LYS A 218 2.81 -1.23 18.98
C LYS A 218 2.90 -2.05 20.26
N ASP A 219 2.54 -3.32 20.17
CA ASP A 219 2.60 -4.24 21.31
C ASP A 219 4.02 -4.32 21.85
N LYS A 220 5.01 -4.34 20.95
CA LYS A 220 6.42 -4.27 21.30
C LYS A 220 6.79 -2.97 22.05
N ARG A 221 6.32 -1.80 21.61
CA ARG A 221 6.57 -0.52 22.30
C ARG A 221 5.91 -0.46 23.68
N ALA A 222 4.68 -0.97 23.81
CA ALA A 222 3.96 -0.98 25.08
C ALA A 222 4.56 -2.00 26.07
N ALA A 223 5.04 -3.14 25.58
CA ALA A 223 5.67 -4.18 26.38
C ALA A 223 7.15 -3.89 26.75
N GLN A 224 7.80 -2.94 26.09
CA GLN A 224 9.21 -2.55 26.34
C GLN A 224 9.37 -1.99 27.76
N LYS A 225 9.78 -2.85 28.70
CA LYS A 225 10.19 -2.46 30.06
C LYS A 225 11.70 -2.19 30.18
N ASP A 226 12.50 -2.52 29.15
CA ASP A 226 13.97 -2.40 29.12
C ASP A 226 14.48 -1.76 27.82
N THR A 227 15.80 -1.56 27.71
CA THR A 227 16.53 -1.05 26.51
C THR A 227 16.40 -1.94 25.26
N GLU A 228 15.63 -3.02 25.35
CA GLU A 228 15.42 -4.03 24.33
C GLU A 228 14.72 -3.37 23.14
N GLY A 229 15.38 -3.25 21.98
CA GLY A 229 14.86 -2.58 20.77
C GLY A 229 15.39 -1.16 20.53
N TRP A 230 16.29 -0.64 21.37
CA TRP A 230 17.05 0.57 21.06
C TRP A 230 18.29 0.25 20.21
N PRO A 231 18.76 1.23 19.41
CA PRO A 231 20.06 1.12 18.74
C PRO A 231 21.18 0.85 19.74
N HIS A 232 22.23 0.16 19.30
CA HIS A 232 23.43 0.00 20.12
C HIS A 232 24.17 1.34 20.28
N TYR A 233 24.24 2.12 19.20
CA TYR A 233 24.90 3.42 19.17
C TYR A 233 23.99 4.53 18.67
N LEU A 234 24.22 5.74 19.18
CA LEU A 234 23.62 6.99 18.70
C LEU A 234 24.71 8.04 18.50
N TRP A 235 24.48 8.99 17.60
CA TRP A 235 25.29 10.19 17.46
C TRP A 235 24.77 11.28 18.40
N ASP A 236 25.57 11.70 19.39
CA ASP A 236 25.30 12.86 20.25
C ASP A 236 25.60 14.13 19.45
N VAL A 237 24.54 14.84 19.05
CA VAL A 237 24.62 15.99 18.14
C VAL A 237 25.46 17.12 18.75
N LYS A 238 25.30 17.37 20.05
CA LYS A 238 25.97 18.45 20.76
C LYS A 238 27.45 18.14 21.01
N ARG A 239 27.76 16.91 21.41
CA ARG A 239 29.15 16.48 21.66
C ARG A 239 29.89 16.04 20.41
N LYS A 240 29.19 15.89 19.28
CA LYS A 240 29.74 15.46 17.98
C LYS A 240 30.50 14.14 18.09
N ARG A 241 29.88 13.14 18.71
CA ARG A 241 30.46 11.80 18.85
C ARG A 241 29.41 10.71 18.93
N THR A 242 29.78 9.52 18.50
CA THR A 242 29.01 8.30 18.71
C THR A 242 29.09 7.89 20.18
N VAL A 243 27.94 7.55 20.77
CA VAL A 243 27.80 7.11 22.16
C VAL A 243 27.05 5.78 22.21
N GLU A 244 27.44 4.91 23.13
CA GLU A 244 26.74 3.65 23.39
C GLU A 244 25.47 3.94 24.18
N VAL A 245 24.34 3.43 23.70
CA VAL A 245 23.03 3.66 24.31
C VAL A 245 22.94 3.06 25.71
N ARG A 246 23.56 1.90 25.93
CA ARG A 246 23.63 1.26 27.26
C ARG A 246 24.24 2.17 28.33
N SER A 247 25.25 2.95 27.95
CA SER A 247 25.90 3.91 28.84
C SER A 247 24.96 5.07 29.23
N LEU A 248 24.04 5.47 28.36
CA LEU A 248 23.02 6.48 28.66
C LEU A 248 21.94 5.91 29.60
N THR A 249 21.51 4.68 29.36
CA THR A 249 20.47 4.03 30.17
C THR A 249 20.94 3.67 31.56
N ALA A 250 22.23 3.34 31.73
CA ALA A 250 22.82 3.06 33.04
C ALA A 250 22.72 4.24 34.02
N VAL A 251 22.63 5.47 33.50
CA VAL A 251 22.41 6.69 34.30
C VAL A 251 20.93 7.14 34.29
N GLY A 252 20.01 6.26 33.91
CA GLY A 252 18.57 6.49 33.89
C GLY A 252 18.06 7.33 32.72
N GLN A 253 18.90 7.64 31.72
CA GLN A 253 18.45 8.40 30.55
C GLN A 253 17.67 7.53 29.57
N ARG A 254 16.66 8.14 28.95
CA ARG A 254 15.92 7.57 27.82
C ARG A 254 16.10 8.43 26.56
N PRO A 255 17.20 8.27 25.80
CA PRO A 255 17.49 9.06 24.61
C PRO A 255 16.34 9.03 23.61
N ARG A 256 15.78 10.21 23.35
CA ARG A 256 14.93 10.45 22.19
C ARG A 256 15.83 10.74 21.00
N TYR A 257 15.67 9.99 19.91
CA TYR A 257 16.51 10.15 18.73
C TYR A 257 15.71 10.32 17.44
N VAL A 258 16.35 10.94 16.45
CA VAL A 258 15.87 11.05 15.07
C VAL A 258 16.62 10.05 14.20
N ALA A 259 15.92 9.24 13.43
CA ALA A 259 16.53 8.35 12.44
C ALA A 259 16.71 9.08 11.10
N VAL A 260 17.88 8.94 10.48
CA VAL A 260 18.18 9.52 9.16
C VAL A 260 18.35 8.41 8.13
N SER A 261 17.41 8.38 7.19
CA SER A 261 17.42 7.56 5.98
C SER A 261 18.17 8.27 4.85
N HIS A 262 19.06 7.57 4.16
CA HIS A 262 19.78 8.10 2.99
C HIS A 262 20.39 6.97 2.14
N THR A 263 21.13 7.30 1.07
CA THR A 263 21.66 6.30 0.11
C THR A 263 23.18 6.28 -0.05
N TRP A 264 23.97 6.19 1.02
CA TRP A 264 25.44 6.21 0.89
C TRP A 264 26.03 5.00 0.14
N GLY A 265 25.54 3.78 0.39
CA GLY A 265 26.16 2.55 -0.13
C GLY A 265 26.20 2.45 -1.66
N ARG A 266 25.26 3.14 -2.34
CA ARG A 266 25.23 3.25 -3.81
C ARG A 266 26.40 4.09 -4.34
N TRP A 267 26.84 5.07 -3.56
CA TRP A 267 27.82 6.09 -3.94
C TRP A 267 29.18 5.88 -3.26
N ARG A 268 29.36 4.77 -2.52
CA ARG A 268 30.62 4.41 -1.88
C ARG A 268 31.76 4.32 -2.89
N LEU A 269 32.85 5.02 -2.61
CA LEU A 269 34.10 4.95 -3.34
C LEU A 269 34.86 3.71 -2.85
N ARG A 270 34.77 2.59 -3.58
CA ARG A 270 35.29 1.28 -3.12
C ARG A 270 36.80 1.12 -3.28
N GLU A 271 37.38 1.88 -4.20
CA GLU A 271 38.82 1.89 -4.46
C GLU A 271 39.55 2.78 -3.44
N GLU A 272 38.81 3.65 -2.76
CA GLU A 272 39.33 4.53 -1.73
C GLU A 272 39.22 3.87 -0.35
N PRO A 273 40.26 3.97 0.50
CA PRO A 273 40.18 3.46 1.86
C PRO A 273 39.18 4.26 2.69
N SER A 274 38.53 3.58 3.65
CA SER A 274 37.74 4.28 4.66
C SER A 274 38.60 5.19 5.54
N VAL A 275 37.96 6.20 6.09
CA VAL A 275 38.63 7.33 6.75
C VAL A 275 38.21 7.44 8.19
N ASP A 276 39.11 7.96 9.01
CA ASP A 276 38.79 8.32 10.39
C ASP A 276 37.93 9.58 10.39
N VAL A 277 36.83 9.53 11.13
CA VAL A 277 35.89 10.64 11.33
C VAL A 277 35.89 10.99 12.80
N ASP A 278 36.06 12.28 13.11
CA ASP A 278 36.09 12.74 14.50
C ASP A 278 34.81 12.34 15.25
N GLY A 279 34.99 11.77 16.44
CA GLY A 279 33.91 11.24 17.26
C GLY A 279 33.32 9.90 16.86
N VAL A 280 33.76 9.25 15.76
CA VAL A 280 33.30 7.91 15.34
C VAL A 280 34.38 6.86 15.67
N PRO A 281 34.07 5.77 16.43
CA PRO A 281 35.07 4.80 16.87
C PRO A 281 35.65 3.87 15.78
N TRP A 282 35.08 3.89 14.59
CA TRP A 282 35.47 3.04 13.46
C TRP A 282 35.65 3.88 12.19
N LYS A 283 36.35 3.30 11.21
CA LYS A 283 36.55 3.95 9.91
C LYS A 283 35.26 4.01 9.12
N VAL A 284 34.99 5.15 8.50
CA VAL A 284 33.77 5.40 7.72
C VAL A 284 34.08 5.38 6.22
N PRO A 285 33.30 4.64 5.40
CA PRO A 285 33.49 4.61 3.96
C PRO A 285 33.27 5.97 3.29
N LEU A 286 34.16 6.33 2.37
CA LEU A 286 34.01 7.51 1.53
C LEU A 286 32.88 7.34 0.51
N ASN A 287 32.26 8.46 0.13
CA ASN A 287 31.21 8.49 -0.89
C ASN A 287 31.38 9.68 -1.85
N SER A 288 30.82 9.55 -3.05
CA SER A 288 30.94 10.56 -4.12
C SER A 288 29.89 11.68 -4.09
N LYS A 289 28.98 11.70 -3.11
CA LYS A 289 27.87 12.67 -3.03
C LYS A 289 28.02 13.72 -1.95
N PHE A 290 28.71 13.40 -0.85
CA PHE A 290 28.92 14.29 0.29
C PHE A 290 30.19 13.88 1.05
N ASP A 291 30.83 14.83 1.75
CA ASP A 291 31.97 14.51 2.60
C ASP A 291 31.51 13.97 3.96
N VAL A 292 31.87 12.72 4.26
CA VAL A 292 31.56 12.09 5.54
C VAL A 292 32.27 12.79 6.70
N ARG A 293 33.42 13.45 6.49
CA ARG A 293 34.18 14.09 7.58
C ARG A 293 33.48 15.32 8.14
N THR A 294 32.73 16.03 7.31
CA THR A 294 32.03 17.26 7.72
C THR A 294 30.60 17.00 8.19
N MET A 295 30.07 15.79 8.00
CA MET A 295 28.67 15.47 8.28
C MET A 295 28.30 15.70 9.76
N GLY A 296 29.22 15.41 10.71
CA GLY A 296 28.98 15.69 12.13
C GLY A 296 28.73 17.17 12.43
N GLN A 297 29.40 18.07 11.71
CA GLN A 297 29.19 19.52 11.81
C GLN A 297 27.88 19.95 11.13
N THR A 298 27.52 19.30 10.03
CA THR A 298 26.25 19.54 9.34
C THR A 298 25.07 19.13 10.21
N LEU A 299 25.12 17.96 10.86
CA LEU A 299 24.07 17.50 11.77
C LEU A 299 23.88 18.48 12.94
N ASP A 300 24.97 18.93 13.56
CA ASP A 300 24.95 19.94 14.64
C ASP A 300 24.41 21.30 14.19
N SER A 301 24.62 21.72 12.94
CA SER A 301 24.09 23.02 12.48
C SER A 301 22.66 22.95 11.95
N LYS A 302 22.24 21.82 11.38
CA LYS A 302 20.99 21.68 10.63
C LYS A 302 19.88 20.90 11.34
N ILE A 303 20.22 20.03 12.30
CA ILE A 303 19.25 19.20 13.04
C ILE A 303 19.35 19.47 14.55
N ARG A 304 19.50 20.75 14.94
CA ARG A 304 19.66 21.17 16.35
C ARG A 304 18.50 20.79 17.26
N PHE A 305 17.35 20.44 16.70
CA PHE A 305 16.19 19.99 17.46
C PHE A 305 16.32 18.54 17.94
N ALA A 306 17.28 17.76 17.42
CA ALA A 306 17.57 16.41 17.86
C ALA A 306 18.74 16.41 18.84
N GLU A 307 18.57 15.79 20.01
CA GLU A 307 19.69 15.54 20.94
C GLU A 307 20.57 14.39 20.43
N TYR A 308 19.92 13.32 19.97
CA TYR A 308 20.56 12.14 19.40
C TYR A 308 20.05 11.88 17.99
N VAL A 309 20.95 11.39 17.13
CA VAL A 309 20.63 10.96 15.77
C VAL A 309 21.08 9.52 15.59
N TRP A 310 20.24 8.70 14.95
CA TRP A 310 20.67 7.43 14.39
C TRP A 310 20.88 7.60 12.89
N ILE A 311 22.11 7.39 12.44
CA ILE A 311 22.48 7.34 11.02
C ILE A 311 23.45 6.18 10.84
N ASP A 312 23.14 5.28 9.93
CA ASP A 312 23.84 4.01 9.76
C ASP A 312 25.37 4.14 9.63
N LEU A 313 25.87 5.15 8.90
CA LEU A 313 27.30 5.45 8.76
C LEU A 313 28.04 5.66 10.09
N TYR A 314 27.39 6.30 11.08
CA TYR A 314 28.01 6.67 12.36
C TYR A 314 27.55 5.81 13.53
N CYS A 315 26.45 5.06 13.36
CA CYS A 315 25.81 4.29 14.43
C CYS A 315 25.89 2.77 14.21
N ILE A 316 26.31 2.32 13.03
CA ILE A 316 26.61 0.91 12.77
C ILE A 316 28.11 0.78 12.51
N PRO A 317 28.83 -0.12 13.20
CA PRO A 317 30.22 -0.41 12.90
C PRO A 317 30.43 -0.76 11.43
N GLN A 318 31.24 0.07 10.76
CA GLN A 318 31.64 -0.14 9.37
C GLN A 318 32.97 -0.90 9.32
N GLU A 319 33.45 -1.22 8.10
CA GLU A 319 34.77 -1.80 7.75
C GLU A 319 35.70 -2.17 8.92
N THR A 320 35.31 -3.20 9.67
CA THR A 320 36.01 -3.67 10.88
C THR A 320 36.29 -5.16 10.78
N GLN A 321 37.42 -5.57 11.36
CA GLN A 321 37.81 -6.97 11.52
C GLN A 321 37.54 -7.49 12.95
N ASP A 322 37.11 -6.61 13.85
CA ASP A 322 36.74 -6.96 15.22
C ASP A 322 35.45 -7.79 15.20
N SER A 323 35.51 -9.01 15.72
CA SER A 323 34.39 -9.96 15.74
C SER A 323 33.19 -9.44 16.51
N GLU A 324 33.39 -8.68 17.60
CA GLU A 324 32.30 -8.13 18.38
C GLU A 324 31.64 -6.97 17.63
N LEU A 325 32.41 -6.11 16.97
CA LEU A 325 31.85 -5.05 16.13
C LEU A 325 31.12 -5.60 14.90
N ILE A 326 31.59 -6.71 14.32
CA ILE A 326 30.87 -7.44 13.25
C ILE A 326 29.53 -7.96 13.77
N ARG A 327 29.53 -8.58 14.95
CA ARG A 327 28.31 -9.10 15.58
C ARG A 327 27.33 -7.97 15.88
N ILE A 328 27.79 -6.84 16.40
CA ILE A 328 26.97 -5.64 16.64
C ILE A 328 26.39 -5.13 15.31
N ARG A 329 27.22 -4.99 14.26
CA ARG A 329 26.76 -4.57 12.93
C ARG A 329 25.62 -5.45 12.42
N ASP A 330 25.82 -6.77 12.42
CA ASP A 330 24.84 -7.70 11.88
C ASP A 330 23.57 -7.75 12.74
N SER A 331 23.70 -7.59 14.06
CA SER A 331 22.56 -7.43 14.97
C SER A 331 21.79 -6.13 14.71
N GLU A 332 22.46 -5.00 14.44
CA GLU A 332 21.81 -3.74 14.07
C GLU A 332 21.06 -3.86 12.73
N ILE A 333 21.65 -4.51 11.73
CA ILE A 333 21.01 -4.76 10.42
C ILE A 333 19.70 -5.56 10.60
N ALA A 334 19.71 -6.60 11.45
CA ALA A 334 18.53 -7.39 11.75
C ALA A 334 17.44 -6.66 12.54
N ARG A 335 17.77 -5.53 13.18
CA ARG A 335 16.87 -4.77 14.05
C ARG A 335 16.48 -3.40 13.49
N GLN A 336 16.83 -3.09 12.25
CA GLN A 336 16.47 -1.81 11.62
C GLN A 336 14.97 -1.50 11.72
N GLY A 337 14.11 -2.51 11.61
CA GLY A 337 12.66 -2.36 11.82
C GLY A 337 12.31 -1.73 13.18
N GLU A 338 12.93 -2.23 14.24
CA GLU A 338 12.71 -1.75 15.60
C GLU A 338 13.33 -0.37 15.81
N ILE A 339 14.53 -0.14 15.27
CA ILE A 339 15.24 1.14 15.34
C ILE A 339 14.44 2.27 14.69
N PHE A 340 13.95 2.07 13.46
CA PHE A 340 13.13 3.08 12.79
C PHE A 340 11.79 3.27 13.50
N SER A 341 11.20 2.18 14.01
CA SER A 341 9.95 2.29 14.77
C SER A 341 10.13 3.09 16.07
N ASN A 342 11.24 2.94 16.79
CA ASN A 342 11.46 3.59 18.09
C ASN A 342 11.99 5.03 17.97
N ALA A 343 12.30 5.48 16.76
CA ALA A 343 12.68 6.86 16.51
C ALA A 343 11.54 7.84 16.86
N THR A 344 11.88 8.99 17.41
CA THR A 344 10.90 10.08 17.66
C THR A 344 10.40 10.66 16.34
N SER A 345 11.27 10.71 15.34
CA SER A 345 10.95 11.14 13.98
C SER A 345 11.99 10.54 13.02
N THR A 346 11.61 10.43 11.75
CA THR A 346 12.49 9.95 10.69
C THR A 346 12.62 11.03 9.63
N ILE A 347 13.84 11.23 9.13
CA ILE A 347 14.15 12.17 8.04
C ILE A 347 14.77 11.38 6.91
N VAL A 348 14.30 11.57 5.68
CA VAL A 348 15.06 11.21 4.48
C VAL A 348 15.89 12.41 4.06
N TRP A 349 17.20 12.22 3.96
CA TRP A 349 18.11 13.21 3.41
C TRP A 349 18.40 12.90 1.94
N PHE A 350 17.74 13.64 1.05
CA PHE A 350 18.00 13.64 -0.38
C PHE A 350 19.26 14.45 -0.68
N ASN A 351 20.42 13.83 -0.45
CA ASN A 351 21.75 14.41 -0.71
C ASN A 351 22.00 14.78 -2.19
N ASP A 352 21.04 14.51 -3.06
CA ASP A 352 21.16 14.63 -4.50
C ASP A 352 20.03 15.46 -5.14
N VAL A 353 19.17 16.08 -4.31
CA VAL A 353 18.14 17.04 -4.71
C VAL A 353 18.55 18.43 -4.21
N ALA A 354 18.72 19.38 -5.15
CA ALA A 354 19.24 20.71 -4.83
C ALA A 354 18.16 21.72 -4.39
N SER A 355 16.92 21.56 -4.86
CA SER A 355 15.82 22.49 -4.59
C SER A 355 14.48 21.79 -4.58
N TRP A 356 13.63 22.15 -3.62
CA TRP A 356 12.23 21.72 -3.54
C TRP A 356 11.27 22.49 -4.44
N LYS A 357 11.72 23.55 -5.15
CA LYS A 357 10.81 24.48 -5.83
C LYS A 357 9.83 23.79 -6.77
N GLY A 358 10.28 22.89 -7.64
CA GLY A 358 9.40 22.18 -8.58
C GLY A 358 8.46 21.20 -7.88
N LEU A 359 8.92 20.53 -6.81
CA LEU A 359 8.08 19.63 -6.03
C LEU A 359 7.00 20.40 -5.25
N GLU A 360 7.35 21.55 -4.68
CA GLU A 360 6.41 22.46 -4.03
C GLU A 360 5.30 22.88 -5.00
N ILE A 361 5.68 23.34 -6.21
CA ILE A 361 4.73 23.75 -7.25
C ILE A 361 3.83 22.56 -7.65
N ALA A 362 4.40 21.36 -7.82
CA ALA A 362 3.62 20.16 -8.16
C ALA A 362 2.56 19.86 -7.09
N VAL A 363 2.93 19.89 -5.80
CA VAL A 363 1.98 19.68 -4.69
C VAL A 363 0.92 20.77 -4.65
N LEU A 364 1.29 22.04 -4.82
CA LEU A 364 0.33 23.15 -4.86
C LEU A 364 -0.63 23.04 -6.05
N TRP A 365 -0.17 22.55 -7.20
CA TRP A 365 -1.03 22.27 -8.36
C TRP A 365 -2.04 21.15 -8.06
N PHE A 366 -1.59 20.02 -7.50
CA PHE A 366 -2.51 18.94 -7.10
C PHE A 366 -3.52 19.42 -6.05
N ALA A 367 -3.06 20.17 -5.04
CA ALA A 367 -3.90 20.76 -4.00
C ALA A 367 -4.97 21.70 -4.56
N ALA A 368 -4.59 22.64 -5.43
CA ALA A 368 -5.53 23.56 -6.05
C ALA A 368 -6.55 22.82 -6.94
N THR A 369 -6.09 21.83 -7.69
CA THR A 369 -6.95 20.99 -8.54
C THR A 369 -7.93 20.17 -7.71
N PHE A 370 -7.48 19.60 -6.59
CA PHE A 370 -8.32 18.88 -5.64
C PHE A 370 -9.43 19.77 -5.05
N LEU A 371 -9.13 21.02 -4.68
CA LEU A 371 -10.15 21.96 -4.20
C LEU A 371 -11.14 22.37 -5.29
N LYS A 372 -10.66 22.61 -6.51
CA LYS A 372 -11.52 22.93 -7.66
C LYS A 372 -12.48 21.78 -7.95
N GLN A 373 -12.00 20.55 -7.84
CA GLN A 373 -12.79 19.33 -8.03
C GLN A 373 -13.77 19.05 -6.88
N SER A 374 -13.42 19.45 -5.66
CA SER A 374 -14.22 19.17 -4.46
C SER A 374 -15.24 20.26 -4.10
N ARG A 375 -15.36 21.33 -4.92
CA ARG A 375 -16.33 22.42 -4.73
C ARG A 375 -17.31 22.43 -5.90
N SER A 376 -18.59 22.49 -5.57
CA SER A 376 -19.67 22.25 -6.52
C SER A 376 -19.63 23.11 -7.79
N GLN A 377 -20.02 22.53 -8.94
CA GLN A 377 -20.30 23.25 -10.18
C GLN A 377 -21.66 23.98 -10.16
N SER A 378 -22.48 23.80 -9.11
CA SER A 378 -23.86 24.31 -9.03
C SER A 378 -23.97 25.80 -8.72
N GLU A 379 -22.89 26.48 -8.35
CA GLU A 379 -22.77 27.92 -8.53
C GLU A 379 -22.07 28.16 -9.86
N ALA A 380 -22.80 28.77 -10.81
CA ALA A 380 -22.30 29.10 -12.14
C ALA A 380 -21.02 29.96 -12.05
N GLY A 381 -19.88 29.27 -12.02
CA GLY A 381 -18.55 29.85 -11.84
C GLY A 381 -17.77 29.08 -10.78
N SER A 382 -16.73 28.34 -11.18
CA SER A 382 -15.62 28.03 -10.28
C SER A 382 -15.29 29.30 -9.49
N PRO A 383 -15.03 29.25 -8.17
CA PRO A 383 -14.73 30.47 -7.43
C PRO A 383 -13.59 31.19 -8.18
N PRO A 384 -13.80 32.42 -8.69
CA PRO A 384 -12.85 33.12 -9.55
C PRO A 384 -11.47 33.31 -8.89
N GLN A 385 -11.36 32.95 -7.61
CA GLN A 385 -10.18 33.01 -6.76
C GLN A 385 -9.17 31.88 -7.00
N LEU A 386 -9.54 30.64 -7.38
CA LEU A 386 -8.57 29.53 -7.53
C LEU A 386 -8.00 29.39 -8.94
N GLU A 387 -8.78 29.71 -9.97
CA GLU A 387 -8.36 29.57 -11.36
C GLU A 387 -7.05 30.33 -11.71
N PRO A 388 -6.82 31.56 -11.21
CA PRO A 388 -5.54 32.25 -11.41
C PRO A 388 -4.36 31.48 -10.81
N TRP A 389 -4.55 30.85 -9.66
CA TRP A 389 -3.51 30.06 -8.99
C TRP A 389 -3.21 28.76 -9.73
N ILE A 390 -4.24 28.05 -10.19
CA ILE A 390 -4.08 26.82 -10.97
C ILE A 390 -3.27 27.12 -12.24
N LYS A 391 -3.65 28.16 -13.00
CA LYS A 391 -2.92 28.58 -14.21
C LYS A 391 -1.49 29.01 -13.91
N LEU A 392 -1.28 29.69 -12.79
CA LEU A 392 0.07 30.05 -12.33
C LEU A 392 0.90 28.79 -12.07
N PHE A 393 0.42 27.86 -11.24
CA PHE A 393 1.16 26.65 -10.92
C PHE A 393 1.35 25.74 -12.11
N GLU A 394 0.38 25.66 -13.01
CA GLU A 394 0.51 24.93 -14.28
C GLU A 394 1.66 25.50 -15.12
N ARG A 395 1.72 26.83 -15.29
CA ARG A 395 2.82 27.49 -16.00
C ARG A 395 4.17 27.23 -15.34
N GLU A 396 4.27 27.43 -14.02
CA GLU A 396 5.51 27.26 -13.28
C GLU A 396 5.96 25.78 -13.22
N ALA A 397 5.02 24.85 -13.09
CA ALA A 397 5.27 23.40 -13.07
C ALA A 397 5.74 22.88 -14.42
N ASN A 398 5.38 23.54 -15.53
CA ASN A 398 5.85 23.17 -16.86
C ASN A 398 7.33 23.50 -17.09
N ILE A 399 7.82 24.56 -16.47
CA ILE A 399 9.23 25.01 -16.63
C ILE A 399 10.15 24.55 -15.49
N THR A 400 9.60 24.25 -14.31
CA THR A 400 10.39 23.92 -13.12
C THR A 400 10.32 22.42 -12.81
N PRO A 401 11.40 21.63 -13.04
CA PRO A 401 11.41 20.21 -12.67
C PRO A 401 11.40 20.00 -11.16
N THR A 402 10.90 18.86 -10.72
CA THR A 402 10.85 18.45 -9.30
C THR A 402 12.23 18.28 -8.67
N GLY A 403 13.27 18.06 -9.47
CA GLY A 403 14.61 17.68 -9.00
C GLY A 403 14.73 16.19 -8.65
N LEU A 404 13.65 15.42 -8.75
CA LEU A 404 13.64 13.98 -8.42
C LEU A 404 14.18 13.08 -9.54
N PHE A 405 14.48 13.63 -10.71
CA PHE A 405 15.05 12.93 -11.86
C PHE A 405 16.33 13.60 -12.36
N LYS A 406 17.18 12.81 -13.02
CA LYS A 406 18.45 13.27 -13.62
C LYS A 406 18.64 12.71 -15.03
N GLY A 407 19.40 13.46 -15.82
CA GLY A 407 19.94 13.00 -17.11
C GLY A 407 18.91 12.83 -18.22
N TYR A 408 17.84 13.63 -18.23
CA TYR A 408 16.79 13.58 -19.26
C TYR A 408 16.43 14.98 -19.75
N GLN A 409 15.93 15.05 -20.99
CA GLN A 409 15.26 16.21 -21.54
C GLN A 409 13.76 15.91 -21.57
N TYR A 410 12.96 16.79 -20.96
CA TYR A 410 11.52 16.57 -20.90
C TYR A 410 10.87 16.83 -22.26
N THR A 411 10.34 15.77 -22.87
CA THR A 411 9.51 15.83 -24.08
C THR A 411 8.12 15.23 -23.84
N GLY A 412 7.74 15.08 -22.57
CA GLY A 412 6.51 14.41 -22.11
C GLY A 412 6.79 13.18 -21.26
N ARG A 413 5.72 12.52 -20.77
CA ARG A 413 5.79 11.37 -19.85
C ARG A 413 6.70 10.23 -20.33
N GLN A 414 6.77 9.98 -21.63
CA GLN A 414 7.61 8.92 -22.19
C GLN A 414 9.10 9.15 -21.94
N SER A 415 9.57 10.40 -21.94
CA SER A 415 10.97 10.75 -21.66
C SER A 415 11.41 10.39 -20.23
N LEU A 416 10.47 10.18 -19.31
CA LEU A 416 10.76 9.77 -17.93
C LEU A 416 11.10 8.28 -17.80
N THR A 417 10.71 7.45 -18.77
CA THR A 417 11.02 6.00 -18.76
C THR A 417 12.51 5.71 -18.87
N SER A 418 13.28 6.63 -19.46
CA SER A 418 14.75 6.56 -19.53
C SER A 418 15.44 7.47 -18.52
N ALA A 419 14.68 8.26 -17.75
CA ALA A 419 15.23 9.16 -16.75
C ALA A 419 15.71 8.37 -15.52
N THR A 420 16.79 8.85 -14.90
CA THR A 420 17.27 8.23 -13.66
C THR A 420 16.60 8.90 -12.47
N PRO A 421 15.75 8.20 -11.69
CA PRO A 421 15.16 8.76 -10.48
C PRO A 421 16.23 8.97 -9.40
N SER A 422 15.92 9.81 -8.40
CA SER A 422 16.76 9.99 -7.21
C SER A 422 17.13 8.62 -6.62
N GLY A 423 18.37 8.55 -6.13
CA GLY A 423 18.93 7.31 -5.59
C GLY A 423 18.05 6.68 -4.51
N TRP A 424 17.35 7.52 -3.74
CA TRP A 424 16.47 7.09 -2.66
C TRP A 424 15.23 6.35 -3.16
N PHE A 425 14.54 6.82 -4.19
CA PHE A 425 13.33 6.13 -4.70
C PHE A 425 13.63 4.78 -5.35
N SER A 426 14.83 4.60 -5.90
CA SER A 426 15.23 3.37 -6.61
C SER A 426 15.98 2.34 -5.75
N SER A 427 16.45 2.72 -4.56
CA SER A 427 17.22 1.84 -3.67
C SER A 427 16.32 0.82 -2.96
N LEU A 428 16.82 -0.40 -2.79
CA LEU A 428 16.13 -1.43 -2.01
C LEU A 428 16.12 -1.11 -0.51
N TRP A 429 17.24 -0.63 0.03
CA TRP A 429 17.38 -0.32 1.46
C TRP A 429 16.39 0.75 1.95
N THR A 430 16.02 1.67 1.06
CA THR A 430 15.07 2.75 1.36
C THR A 430 13.62 2.33 1.21
N LEU A 431 13.33 1.19 0.56
CA LEU A 431 11.98 0.64 0.52
C LEU A 431 11.54 0.28 1.94
N GLN A 432 12.37 -0.45 2.69
CA GLN A 432 12.10 -0.78 4.08
C GLN A 432 11.79 0.46 4.92
N GLU A 433 12.60 1.51 4.78
CA GLU A 433 12.44 2.77 5.51
C GLU A 433 11.12 3.47 5.13
N ALA A 434 10.77 3.49 3.84
CA ALA A 434 9.50 4.05 3.36
C ALA A 434 8.28 3.30 3.92
N CYS A 435 8.35 1.97 4.01
CA CYS A 435 7.28 1.13 4.55
C CYS A 435 7.13 1.28 6.07
N LEU A 436 8.24 1.35 6.80
CA LEU A 436 8.27 1.46 8.27
C LEU A 436 8.00 2.89 8.75
N CYS A 437 8.30 3.89 7.94
CA CYS A 437 8.15 5.30 8.27
C CYS A 437 7.50 6.04 7.09
N PRO A 438 6.24 5.74 6.72
CA PRO A 438 5.58 6.43 5.62
C PRO A 438 5.40 7.94 5.91
N HIS A 439 5.37 8.33 7.18
CA HIS A 439 5.37 9.73 7.65
C HIS A 439 6.77 10.36 7.72
N ILE A 440 7.74 9.84 6.96
CA ILE A 440 9.13 10.34 6.94
C ILE A 440 9.19 11.77 6.40
N ILE A 441 9.95 12.62 7.08
CA ILE A 441 10.16 14.02 6.72
C ILE A 441 11.17 14.11 5.58
N LEU A 442 10.89 14.92 4.56
CA LEU A 442 11.78 15.06 3.41
C LEU A 442 12.73 16.25 3.61
N ALA A 443 14.03 16.03 3.48
CA ALA A 443 15.05 17.08 3.52
C ALA A 443 15.90 17.05 2.25
N GLN A 444 16.12 18.19 1.62
CA GLN A 444 16.97 18.29 0.42
C GLN A 444 18.46 18.28 0.82
N GLN A 445 19.36 18.45 -0.16
CA GLN A 445 20.80 18.35 0.02
C GLN A 445 21.36 19.24 1.16
N ASP A 446 20.82 20.45 1.34
CA ASP A 446 21.25 21.41 2.37
C ASP A 446 20.50 21.28 3.72
N TRP A 447 19.73 20.20 3.89
CA TRP A 447 18.86 19.90 5.03
C TRP A 447 17.61 20.78 5.17
N ARG A 448 17.24 21.57 4.15
CA ARG A 448 15.94 22.27 4.17
C ARG A 448 14.79 21.25 4.10
N ILE A 449 13.93 21.30 5.11
CA ILE A 449 12.72 20.49 5.19
C ILE A 449 11.75 20.90 4.09
N PHE A 450 11.13 19.90 3.46
CA PHE A 450 10.08 20.12 2.47
C PHE A 450 8.79 20.57 3.15
N ALA A 451 8.35 21.76 2.79
CA ALA A 451 7.11 22.35 3.24
C ALA A 451 6.47 23.15 2.09
N VAL A 452 5.16 23.31 2.11
CA VAL A 452 4.40 23.95 1.04
C VAL A 452 3.49 25.06 1.56
N GLY A 453 3.24 26.03 0.69
CA GLY A 453 2.28 27.11 0.91
C GLY A 453 2.74 28.17 1.92
N PRO A 454 1.99 29.27 2.07
CA PRO A 454 2.35 30.39 2.94
C PRO A 454 2.46 30.02 4.42
N ASN A 455 1.81 28.92 4.82
CA ASN A 455 1.77 28.39 6.17
C ASN A 455 2.93 27.45 6.51
N ASN A 456 3.85 27.16 5.57
CA ASN A 456 4.96 26.21 5.76
C ASN A 456 4.48 24.86 6.32
N LEU A 457 3.44 24.32 5.70
CA LEU A 457 2.94 22.99 6.03
C LEU A 457 3.99 21.97 5.63
N MET A 458 4.58 21.26 6.59
CA MET A 458 5.49 20.17 6.30
C MET A 458 4.77 19.07 5.53
N ILE A 459 5.43 18.53 4.50
CA ILE A 459 4.89 17.44 3.71
C ILE A 459 5.79 16.22 3.90
N THR A 460 5.18 15.13 4.37
CA THR A 460 5.84 13.81 4.51
C THR A 460 5.59 12.94 3.29
N LEU A 461 6.26 11.79 3.21
CA LEU A 461 6.14 10.89 2.07
C LEU A 461 4.70 10.39 1.86
N ASP A 462 3.98 10.01 2.92
CA ASP A 462 2.59 9.57 2.81
C ASP A 462 1.64 10.69 2.37
N ASN A 463 1.91 11.95 2.74
CA ASN A 463 1.18 13.10 2.21
C ASN A 463 1.40 13.28 0.69
N LEU A 464 2.64 13.11 0.21
CA LEU A 464 2.93 13.12 -1.24
C LEU A 464 2.21 11.99 -1.97
N VAL A 465 2.18 10.81 -1.37
CA VAL A 465 1.48 9.66 -1.97
C VAL A 465 -0.03 9.90 -1.97
N ALA A 466 -0.59 10.37 -0.86
CA ALA A 466 -2.03 10.62 -0.72
C ALA A 466 -2.55 11.65 -1.73
N ILE A 467 -1.81 12.76 -1.94
CA ILE A 467 -2.27 13.81 -2.86
C ILE A 467 -2.32 13.32 -4.32
N VAL A 468 -1.35 12.50 -4.74
CA VAL A 468 -1.33 11.88 -6.07
C VAL A 468 -2.39 10.80 -6.19
N VAL A 469 -2.50 9.92 -5.18
CA VAL A 469 -3.51 8.84 -5.19
C VAL A 469 -4.91 9.41 -5.20
N GLY A 470 -5.25 10.38 -4.34
CA GLY A 470 -6.59 10.94 -4.34
C GLY A 470 -6.93 11.72 -5.62
N PHE A 471 -5.94 12.31 -6.30
CA PHE A 471 -6.14 12.85 -7.65
C PHE A 471 -6.47 11.75 -8.67
N GLN A 472 -5.75 10.61 -8.64
CA GLN A 472 -6.04 9.44 -9.48
C GLN A 472 -7.45 8.89 -9.20
N LEU A 473 -7.80 8.69 -7.92
CA LEU A 473 -9.12 8.18 -7.52
C LEU A 473 -10.25 9.08 -8.05
N HIS A 474 -10.08 10.41 -7.97
CA HIS A 474 -11.07 11.35 -8.46
C HIS A 474 -11.20 11.32 -9.99
N GLN A 475 -10.09 11.24 -10.73
CA GLN A 475 -10.12 11.11 -12.19
C GLN A 475 -10.88 9.86 -12.66
N GLU A 476 -10.79 8.76 -11.92
CA GLU A 476 -11.52 7.55 -12.22
C GLU A 476 -13.00 7.65 -11.87
N HIS A 477 -13.35 8.25 -10.73
CA HIS A 477 -14.74 8.54 -10.38
C HIS A 477 -15.49 9.30 -11.48
N LEU A 478 -14.85 10.32 -12.06
CA LEU A 478 -15.43 11.08 -13.17
C LEU A 478 -15.60 10.23 -14.45
N ARG A 479 -14.73 9.23 -14.66
CA ARG A 479 -14.87 8.28 -15.78
C ARG A 479 -15.96 7.25 -15.53
N GLU A 480 -16.17 6.85 -14.28
CA GLU A 480 -17.14 5.83 -13.87
C GLU A 480 -18.56 6.39 -13.64
N ALA A 481 -18.72 7.65 -13.28
CA ALA A 481 -20.03 8.33 -13.14
C ALA A 481 -20.82 8.44 -14.46
N VAL A 482 -20.24 8.01 -15.58
CA VAL A 482 -20.92 7.81 -16.88
C VAL A 482 -21.67 6.45 -16.93
N PHE A 483 -21.56 5.62 -15.90
CA PHE A 483 -22.16 4.28 -15.80
C PHE A 483 -23.19 4.20 -14.65
N THR A 484 -24.12 3.24 -14.72
CA THR A 484 -25.33 3.20 -13.89
C THR A 484 -25.07 2.72 -12.45
N GLU A 485 -25.88 3.23 -11.50
CA GLU A 485 -25.80 2.98 -10.05
C GLU A 485 -25.73 1.49 -9.64
N ASN A 486 -26.23 0.56 -10.44
CA ASN A 486 -26.25 -0.88 -10.11
C ASN A 486 -24.87 -1.57 -10.18
N GLU A 487 -23.83 -0.96 -10.77
CA GLU A 487 -22.48 -1.55 -10.83
C GLU A 487 -21.60 -1.14 -9.64
N PHE A 488 -21.98 -0.07 -8.92
CA PHE A 488 -21.19 0.54 -7.85
C PHE A 488 -21.10 -0.32 -6.58
N GLU A 489 -22.13 -1.13 -6.29
CA GLU A 489 -22.12 -2.07 -5.17
C GLU A 489 -21.23 -3.30 -5.41
N GLN A 490 -20.88 -3.60 -6.68
CA GLN A 490 -20.11 -4.79 -7.05
C GLN A 490 -18.63 -4.51 -7.33
N LEU A 491 -18.25 -3.24 -7.45
CA LEU A 491 -16.88 -2.81 -7.66
C LEU A 491 -16.29 -2.34 -6.33
N PRO A 492 -15.49 -3.15 -5.61
CA PRO A 492 -14.68 -2.58 -4.55
C PRO A 492 -13.80 -1.50 -5.16
N TYR A 493 -13.79 -0.30 -4.56
CA TYR A 493 -12.95 0.89 -4.83
C TYR A 493 -11.43 0.64 -5.03
N MET A 494 -11.00 -0.63 -5.01
CA MET A 494 -9.64 -1.10 -5.16
C MET A 494 -9.18 -1.37 -6.60
N VAL A 495 -10.06 -1.25 -7.59
CA VAL A 495 -9.69 -1.42 -9.01
C VAL A 495 -8.78 -0.28 -9.52
N VAL A 496 -8.75 0.82 -8.77
CA VAL A 496 -8.30 2.17 -9.15
C VAL A 496 -6.77 2.37 -9.04
N ILE A 497 -6.03 1.48 -8.37
CA ILE A 497 -4.56 1.62 -8.23
C ILE A 497 -3.79 0.82 -9.31
N ASN A 498 -4.48 0.12 -10.24
CA ASN A 498 -3.85 -0.90 -11.09
C ASN A 498 -4.02 -0.68 -12.60
N HIS A 499 -3.91 0.58 -13.06
CA HIS A 499 -4.07 0.98 -14.47
C HIS A 499 -3.23 0.20 -15.49
N LYS A 500 -2.01 -0.23 -15.16
CA LYS A 500 -1.10 -0.85 -16.16
C LYS A 500 -1.45 -2.29 -16.55
N SER A 501 -2.37 -2.94 -15.83
CA SER A 501 -2.69 -4.36 -16.05
C SER A 501 -4.19 -4.68 -16.00
N ASN A 502 -5.04 -3.66 -15.91
CA ASN A 502 -6.48 -3.85 -15.89
C ASN A 502 -7.07 -3.70 -17.31
N PRO A 503 -7.52 -4.78 -17.97
CA PRO A 503 -8.19 -4.67 -19.25
C PRO A 503 -9.55 -3.95 -19.19
N LEU A 504 -10.17 -3.75 -18.02
CA LEU A 504 -11.29 -2.79 -17.88
C LEU A 504 -10.80 -1.35 -18.01
N ALA A 505 -9.65 -0.99 -17.42
CA ALA A 505 -9.04 0.32 -17.64
C ALA A 505 -8.60 0.48 -19.10
N GLN A 506 -8.06 -0.58 -19.73
CA GLN A 506 -7.72 -0.56 -21.16
C GLN A 506 -8.98 -0.47 -22.04
N ASN A 507 -10.04 -1.22 -21.74
CA ASN A 507 -11.32 -1.09 -22.45
C ASN A 507 -11.96 0.29 -22.25
N VAL A 508 -11.84 0.89 -21.07
CA VAL A 508 -12.28 2.27 -20.78
C VAL A 508 -11.42 3.27 -21.57
N ILE A 509 -10.10 3.05 -21.65
CA ILE A 509 -9.19 3.86 -22.48
C ILE A 509 -9.53 3.71 -23.97
N ASP A 510 -9.71 2.49 -24.47
CA ASP A 510 -10.02 2.18 -25.87
C ASP A 510 -11.41 2.74 -26.24
N ARG A 511 -12.39 2.68 -25.33
CA ARG A 511 -13.71 3.32 -25.51
C ARG A 511 -13.63 4.85 -25.44
N ALA A 512 -12.90 5.41 -24.49
CA ALA A 512 -12.69 6.85 -24.39
C ALA A 512 -11.93 7.41 -25.61
N GLN A 513 -11.04 6.62 -26.21
CA GLN A 513 -10.37 6.92 -27.47
C GLN A 513 -11.28 6.74 -28.70
N SER A 514 -12.36 5.96 -28.58
CA SER A 514 -13.37 5.79 -29.62
C SER A 514 -14.50 6.85 -29.59
N LEU A 515 -14.62 7.61 -28.50
CA LEU A 515 -15.55 8.74 -28.41
C LEU A 515 -15.08 9.89 -29.33
N PRO A 516 -16.00 10.69 -29.89
CA PRO A 516 -15.66 11.89 -30.63
C PRO A 516 -14.72 12.80 -29.80
N PRO A 517 -13.69 13.45 -30.41
CA PRO A 517 -12.72 14.27 -29.67
C PRO A 517 -13.30 15.43 -28.84
N GLU A 518 -14.58 15.76 -29.07
CA GLU A 518 -15.33 16.79 -28.35
C GLU A 518 -16.05 16.25 -27.08
N GLU A 519 -16.27 14.93 -26.97
CA GLU A 519 -16.90 14.27 -25.80
C GLU A 519 -15.91 13.50 -24.91
N ALA A 520 -14.73 13.18 -25.43
CA ALA A 520 -13.66 12.63 -24.61
C ALA A 520 -13.21 13.70 -23.61
N PHE A 521 -13.50 13.51 -22.31
CA PHE A 521 -12.90 14.27 -21.21
C PHE A 521 -11.38 14.29 -21.40
N ARG A 522 -10.85 15.36 -22.01
CA ARG A 522 -9.41 15.62 -22.02
C ARG A 522 -9.07 15.93 -20.58
N LEU A 523 -8.53 14.94 -19.89
CA LEU A 523 -7.85 15.20 -18.63
C LEU A 523 -6.91 16.38 -18.88
N PRO A 524 -6.92 17.42 -18.03
CA PRO A 524 -6.00 18.54 -18.22
C PRO A 524 -4.59 17.97 -18.32
N ASP A 525 -3.84 18.42 -19.32
CA ASP A 525 -2.46 17.99 -19.52
C ASP A 525 -1.70 18.29 -18.22
N MET A 526 -1.34 17.23 -17.50
CA MET A 526 -0.67 17.36 -16.22
C MET A 526 0.67 18.07 -16.46
N PRO A 527 0.96 19.18 -15.76
CA PRO A 527 2.17 19.93 -16.04
C PRO A 527 3.40 19.09 -15.66
N ARG A 528 4.55 19.41 -16.25
CA ARG A 528 5.79 18.60 -16.13
C ARG A 528 6.09 18.16 -14.69
N ALA A 529 6.12 19.08 -13.72
CA ALA A 529 6.48 18.75 -12.34
C ALA A 529 5.48 17.78 -11.67
N ALA A 530 4.18 17.96 -11.94
CA ALA A 530 3.15 17.04 -11.46
C ALA A 530 3.27 15.67 -12.15
N THR A 531 3.58 15.65 -13.46
CA THR A 531 3.84 14.41 -14.21
C THR A 531 5.06 13.68 -13.67
N GLU A 532 6.14 14.38 -13.31
CA GLU A 532 7.31 13.78 -12.67
C GLU A 532 6.99 13.17 -11.31
N LEU A 533 6.25 13.89 -10.45
CA LEU A 533 5.85 13.37 -9.15
C LEU A 533 4.93 12.14 -9.29
N GLN A 534 3.93 12.19 -10.17
CA GLN A 534 3.10 11.01 -10.43
C GLN A 534 3.95 9.85 -10.98
N PHE A 535 4.82 10.12 -11.95
CA PHE A 535 5.64 9.09 -12.58
C PHE A 535 6.58 8.43 -11.59
N ILE A 536 7.29 9.17 -10.73
CA ILE A 536 8.23 8.54 -9.78
C ILE A 536 7.50 7.65 -8.78
N LEU A 537 6.31 8.06 -8.32
CA LEU A 537 5.52 7.25 -7.39
C LEU A 537 4.92 6.02 -8.08
N ASP A 538 4.46 6.15 -9.33
CA ASP A 538 3.94 5.03 -10.13
C ASP A 538 5.04 4.03 -10.52
N ASP A 539 6.21 4.53 -10.94
CA ASP A 539 7.33 3.72 -11.45
C ASP A 539 8.05 2.97 -10.32
N THR A 540 8.14 3.60 -9.15
CA THR A 540 8.72 2.97 -7.94
C THR A 540 7.67 2.26 -7.09
N GLU A 541 6.41 2.24 -7.57
CA GLU A 541 5.21 1.67 -6.95
C GLU A 541 4.99 2.14 -5.49
N MET A 542 5.45 3.37 -5.17
CA MET A 542 5.25 4.00 -3.86
C MET A 542 3.80 4.39 -3.60
N THR A 543 2.93 4.40 -4.62
CA THR A 543 1.48 4.54 -4.45
C THR A 543 0.87 3.44 -3.57
N GLN A 544 1.56 2.30 -3.47
CA GLN A 544 1.16 1.18 -2.60
C GLN A 544 1.44 1.42 -1.11
N LEU A 545 2.24 2.43 -0.73
CA LEU A 545 2.64 2.67 0.67
C LEU A 545 1.46 2.87 1.63
N LEU A 546 0.32 3.35 1.12
CA LEU A 546 -0.86 3.64 1.93
C LEU A 546 -1.65 2.37 2.36
N ASP A 547 -1.32 1.20 1.81
CA ASP A 547 -1.88 -0.13 2.19
C ASP A 547 -0.92 -1.21 1.71
N ILE A 548 0.33 -1.06 2.11
CA ILE A 548 1.35 -1.99 1.70
C ILE A 548 1.21 -3.29 2.47
N GLU A 549 1.33 -4.42 1.77
CA GLU A 549 1.31 -5.76 2.35
C GLU A 549 2.71 -6.41 2.28
N PRO A 550 3.02 -7.42 3.11
CA PRO A 550 4.30 -8.11 3.05
C PRO A 550 4.63 -8.65 1.65
N LEU A 551 3.63 -9.19 0.95
CA LEU A 551 3.83 -9.73 -0.40
C LEU A 551 4.17 -8.62 -1.41
N THR A 552 3.55 -7.45 -1.24
CA THR A 552 3.87 -6.24 -2.02
C THR A 552 5.30 -5.80 -1.74
N VAL A 553 5.73 -5.73 -0.48
CA VAL A 553 7.12 -5.40 -0.13
C VAL A 553 8.11 -6.34 -0.82
N LEU A 554 7.86 -7.65 -0.80
CA LEU A 554 8.71 -8.65 -1.44
C LEU A 554 8.75 -8.51 -2.97
N ALA A 555 7.61 -8.22 -3.59
CA ALA A 555 7.50 -7.99 -5.03
C ALA A 555 8.24 -6.71 -5.47
N LEU A 556 8.04 -5.61 -4.74
CA LEU A 556 8.76 -4.35 -4.92
C LEU A 556 10.25 -4.53 -4.72
N ALA A 557 10.61 -5.33 -3.72
CA ALA A 557 11.99 -5.62 -3.43
C ALA A 557 12.72 -6.25 -4.60
N ASN A 558 12.06 -7.01 -5.49
CA ASN A 558 12.66 -7.57 -6.71
C ASN A 558 13.00 -6.50 -7.76
N GLN A 559 12.21 -5.43 -7.83
CA GLN A 559 12.35 -4.38 -8.85
C GLN A 559 13.46 -3.38 -8.50
N ARG A 560 13.77 -3.22 -7.22
CA ARG A 560 14.69 -2.17 -6.75
C ARG A 560 16.15 -2.48 -7.00
N TYR A 561 16.92 -1.40 -7.12
CA TYR A 561 18.37 -1.47 -7.20
C TYR A 561 18.93 -1.94 -5.86
N CYS A 562 19.63 -3.07 -5.91
CA CYS A 562 20.48 -3.53 -4.83
C CYS A 562 21.73 -4.18 -5.43
N LYS A 563 22.90 -3.81 -4.92
CA LYS A 563 24.17 -4.44 -5.29
C LYS A 563 24.48 -5.67 -4.43
N HIS A 564 24.02 -5.68 -3.18
CA HIS A 564 24.40 -6.67 -2.17
C HIS A 564 23.23 -6.95 -1.23
N SER A 565 23.14 -8.18 -0.74
CA SER A 565 22.22 -8.65 0.29
C SER A 565 20.78 -8.11 0.22
N ARG A 566 19.93 -8.69 -0.66
CA ARG A 566 18.54 -8.23 -0.83
C ARG A 566 17.65 -8.61 0.35
N ALA A 567 17.83 -9.80 0.92
CA ALA A 567 17.03 -10.23 2.06
C ALA A 567 17.33 -9.39 3.29
N GLN A 568 18.60 -9.09 3.56
CA GLN A 568 19.00 -8.22 4.67
C GLN A 568 18.35 -6.84 4.60
N ALA A 569 18.17 -6.29 3.40
CA ALA A 569 17.60 -4.96 3.19
C ALA A 569 16.09 -4.85 3.50
N ILE A 570 15.35 -5.97 3.53
CA ILE A 570 13.88 -5.98 3.71
C ILE A 570 13.38 -6.93 4.78
N MET A 571 14.24 -7.79 5.34
CA MET A 571 13.80 -8.80 6.31
C MET A 571 13.13 -8.19 7.54
N SER A 572 13.55 -7.00 7.97
CA SER A 572 12.97 -6.33 9.13
C SER A 572 11.56 -5.83 8.85
N VAL A 573 11.31 -5.20 7.69
CA VAL A 573 9.95 -4.78 7.30
C VAL A 573 9.02 -5.96 7.05
N LEU A 574 9.55 -7.10 6.60
CA LEU A 574 8.75 -8.32 6.43
C LEU A 574 8.51 -9.07 7.75
N GLY A 575 9.29 -8.80 8.80
CA GLY A 575 9.28 -9.58 10.04
C GLY A 575 9.96 -10.94 9.91
N ALA A 576 10.74 -11.15 8.84
CA ALA A 576 11.38 -12.42 8.49
C ALA A 576 12.87 -12.44 8.92
N THR A 577 13.13 -12.22 10.21
CA THR A 577 14.49 -12.10 10.76
C THR A 577 15.00 -13.37 11.43
N LYS A 578 14.20 -14.43 11.57
CA LYS A 578 14.57 -15.63 12.35
C LYS A 578 15.71 -16.42 11.71
N TRP A 579 15.71 -16.56 10.39
CA TRP A 579 16.77 -17.24 9.63
C TRP A 579 18.12 -16.55 9.87
N PHE A 580 18.13 -15.21 9.81
CA PHE A 580 19.31 -14.39 10.02
C PHE A 580 19.78 -14.45 11.46
N ASN A 581 18.86 -14.26 12.42
CA ASN A 581 19.18 -14.27 13.85
C ASN A 581 19.66 -15.64 14.34
N ARG A 582 19.10 -16.74 13.82
CA ARG A 582 19.58 -18.10 14.11
C ARG A 582 21.03 -18.26 13.66
N HIS A 583 21.32 -17.90 12.42
CA HIS A 583 22.67 -17.97 11.89
C HIS A 583 23.64 -17.05 12.65
N LEU A 584 23.21 -15.83 13.01
CA LEU A 584 24.01 -14.92 13.83
C LEU A 584 24.31 -15.49 15.22
N ALA A 585 23.35 -16.20 15.84
CA ALA A 585 23.56 -16.86 17.13
C ALA A 585 24.54 -18.04 17.02
N ASP A 586 24.43 -18.84 15.95
CA ASP A 586 25.23 -20.04 15.74
C ASP A 586 26.68 -19.73 15.32
N TYR A 587 26.88 -18.68 14.50
CA TYR A 587 28.17 -18.40 13.84
C TYR A 587 28.81 -17.06 14.24
N GLY A 588 28.12 -16.20 15.00
CA GLY A 588 28.63 -14.90 15.43
C GLY A 588 28.63 -13.80 14.35
N SER A 589 28.20 -14.11 13.13
CA SER A 589 28.01 -13.16 12.04
C SER A 589 26.75 -13.48 11.23
N GLY A 590 26.23 -12.51 10.49
CA GLY A 590 25.11 -12.71 9.58
C GLY A 590 25.48 -13.67 8.43
N PRO A 591 24.50 -14.44 7.91
CA PRO A 591 24.70 -15.35 6.80
C PRO A 591 25.10 -14.58 5.54
N ARG A 592 25.95 -15.22 4.72
CA ARG A 592 26.15 -14.81 3.34
C ARG A 592 24.86 -15.07 2.57
N GLU A 593 24.53 -14.20 1.61
CA GLU A 593 23.43 -14.45 0.69
C GLU A 593 23.92 -15.32 -0.48
N ASP A 594 24.19 -16.59 -0.18
CA ASP A 594 24.35 -17.67 -1.15
C ASP A 594 23.04 -18.47 -1.30
N ASN A 595 23.06 -19.48 -2.17
CA ASN A 595 21.90 -20.33 -2.44
C ASN A 595 20.62 -19.54 -2.79
N LEU A 596 20.73 -18.71 -3.83
CA LEU A 596 19.71 -17.74 -4.20
C LEU A 596 18.62 -18.38 -5.07
N VAL A 597 17.38 -18.36 -4.56
CA VAL A 597 16.18 -18.72 -5.31
C VAL A 597 16.01 -17.74 -6.47
N LEU A 598 16.07 -18.27 -7.70
CA LEU A 598 16.09 -17.50 -8.95
C LEU A 598 17.19 -16.42 -9.03
N GLY A 599 18.27 -16.56 -8.26
CA GLY A 599 19.31 -15.53 -8.19
C GLY A 599 18.91 -14.28 -7.40
N THR A 600 17.79 -14.30 -6.66
CA THR A 600 17.25 -13.10 -6.00
C THR A 600 17.39 -13.15 -4.48
N PHE A 601 16.90 -14.19 -3.81
CA PHE A 601 16.85 -14.25 -2.34
C PHE A 601 17.34 -15.59 -1.81
N PRO A 602 18.00 -15.65 -0.63
CA PRO A 602 18.41 -16.92 -0.02
C PRO A 602 17.20 -17.82 0.27
N LEU A 603 17.35 -19.13 0.06
CA LEU A 603 16.26 -20.09 0.25
C LEU A 603 15.65 -20.05 1.66
N GLU A 604 16.48 -19.94 2.70
CA GLU A 604 16.00 -19.94 4.09
C GLU A 604 15.14 -18.71 4.42
N PHE A 605 15.47 -17.55 3.85
CA PHE A 605 14.64 -16.36 3.96
C PHE A 605 13.28 -16.55 3.24
N VAL A 606 13.29 -17.13 2.04
CA VAL A 606 12.07 -17.39 1.27
C VAL A 606 11.16 -18.39 2.01
N LYS A 607 11.73 -19.44 2.59
CA LYS A 607 11.00 -20.41 3.42
C LYS A 607 10.39 -19.77 4.66
N GLU A 608 11.12 -18.88 5.34
CA GLU A 608 10.59 -18.15 6.48
C GLU A 608 9.38 -17.29 6.09
N ILE A 609 9.48 -16.52 5.00
CA ILE A 609 8.35 -15.70 4.53
C ILE A 609 7.17 -16.59 4.14
N LYS A 610 7.40 -17.70 3.42
CA LYS A 610 6.33 -18.66 3.10
C LYS A 610 5.69 -19.23 4.36
N SER A 611 6.47 -19.48 5.42
CA SER A 611 5.94 -19.92 6.71
C SER A 611 5.10 -18.85 7.40
N GLN A 612 5.43 -17.57 7.24
CA GLN A 612 4.70 -16.46 7.86
C GLN A 612 3.42 -16.10 7.11
N LEU A 613 3.49 -16.03 5.77
CA LEU A 613 2.34 -15.70 4.91
C LEU A 613 1.45 -16.91 4.62
N GLY A 614 1.97 -18.12 4.87
CA GLY A 614 1.33 -19.37 4.52
C GLY A 614 1.02 -19.42 3.04
N VAL A 615 -0.22 -19.78 2.73
CA VAL A 615 -0.67 -20.01 1.36
C VAL A 615 -0.78 -18.71 0.53
N LYS A 616 -0.91 -17.55 1.20
CA LYS A 616 -0.94 -16.23 0.52
C LYS A 616 0.36 -15.94 -0.24
N PHE A 617 1.47 -16.59 0.12
CA PHE A 617 2.74 -16.47 -0.59
C PHE A 617 2.62 -16.76 -2.10
N PHE A 618 1.71 -17.66 -2.49
CA PHE A 618 1.54 -18.10 -3.88
C PHE A 618 0.48 -17.29 -4.66
N THR A 619 -0.07 -16.20 -4.12
CA THR A 619 -1.15 -15.44 -4.79
C THR A 619 -0.65 -14.42 -5.81
N SER A 620 0.65 -14.09 -5.83
CA SER A 620 1.24 -13.05 -6.68
C SER A 620 1.07 -13.29 -8.19
N VAL A 621 0.65 -12.30 -8.96
CA VAL A 621 0.49 -12.41 -10.42
C VAL A 621 1.60 -11.65 -11.13
N GLY A 622 2.15 -12.21 -12.21
CA GLY A 622 3.18 -11.54 -13.01
C GLY A 622 2.62 -10.43 -13.90
N SER A 623 3.46 -9.53 -14.40
CA SER A 623 3.08 -8.58 -15.45
C SER A 623 3.20 -9.22 -16.84
N GLY A 624 2.17 -9.94 -17.28
CA GLY A 624 1.81 -10.16 -18.70
C GLY A 624 2.78 -10.86 -19.66
N SER A 625 3.96 -11.30 -19.25
CA SER A 625 4.87 -12.11 -20.10
C SER A 625 5.38 -13.35 -19.38
N GLU A 626 5.58 -13.25 -18.06
CA GLU A 626 6.09 -14.29 -17.15
C GLU A 626 5.24 -15.56 -17.00
N VAL A 627 4.10 -15.59 -17.68
CA VAL A 627 3.07 -16.59 -17.47
C VAL A 627 2.87 -17.41 -18.77
N CYS A 628 3.72 -17.18 -19.78
CA CYS A 628 3.75 -18.00 -20.98
C CYS A 628 4.54 -19.29 -20.70
N PRO A 629 3.92 -20.48 -20.84
CA PRO A 629 4.64 -21.76 -20.70
C PRO A 629 5.88 -21.91 -21.59
N LYS A 630 5.98 -21.12 -22.68
CA LYS A 630 7.17 -21.11 -23.55
C LYS A 630 8.44 -20.65 -22.82
N GLU A 631 8.33 -19.84 -21.78
CA GLU A 631 9.49 -19.32 -21.03
C GLU A 631 10.19 -20.39 -20.20
N ALA A 632 9.48 -21.47 -19.89
CA ALA A 632 10.07 -22.65 -19.27
C ALA A 632 11.06 -23.34 -20.22
N PHE A 633 11.10 -23.01 -21.51
CA PHE A 633 12.05 -23.56 -22.46
C PHE A 633 13.15 -22.53 -22.78
N LYS A 634 14.41 -22.88 -22.48
CA LYS A 634 15.58 -22.08 -22.86
C LYS A 634 16.43 -22.83 -23.86
N ARG A 635 16.92 -22.13 -24.88
CA ARG A 635 17.88 -22.72 -25.83
C ARG A 635 19.26 -22.80 -25.17
N ASN A 636 19.81 -24.01 -25.08
CA ASN A 636 21.21 -24.24 -24.77
C ASN A 636 22.03 -23.96 -26.04
N ALA A 637 22.86 -22.91 -26.01
CA ALA A 637 23.65 -22.48 -27.16
C ALA A 637 24.75 -23.50 -27.52
N GLU A 638 25.31 -24.21 -26.55
CA GLU A 638 26.42 -25.15 -26.75
C GLU A 638 25.93 -26.44 -27.42
N GLN A 639 24.78 -26.95 -26.99
CA GLN A 639 24.23 -28.20 -27.50
C GLN A 639 23.21 -28.00 -28.63
N ASN A 640 22.80 -26.74 -28.88
CA ASN A 640 21.70 -26.39 -29.78
C ASN A 640 20.41 -27.19 -29.49
N THR A 641 20.15 -27.44 -28.20
CA THR A 641 18.97 -28.13 -27.66
C THR A 641 18.12 -27.12 -26.89
N MET A 642 16.83 -27.42 -26.69
CA MET A 642 16.04 -26.71 -25.68
C MET A 642 16.11 -27.48 -24.36
N GLU A 643 16.15 -26.76 -23.26
CA GLU A 643 16.12 -27.28 -21.91
C GLU A 643 14.94 -26.68 -21.16
N ILE A 644 14.38 -27.46 -20.24
CA ILE A 644 13.36 -26.95 -19.32
C ILE A 644 14.08 -26.25 -18.16
N GLN A 645 13.70 -25.01 -17.87
CA GLN A 645 14.20 -24.24 -16.75
C GLN A 645 13.05 -23.83 -15.82
N PRO A 646 13.30 -23.75 -14.50
CA PRO A 646 12.43 -23.07 -13.57
C PRO A 646 12.29 -21.58 -13.92
N ILE A 647 11.08 -21.05 -13.78
CA ILE A 647 10.75 -19.65 -14.02
C ILE A 647 10.12 -18.98 -12.78
N GLY A 648 9.92 -19.75 -11.70
CA GLY A 648 9.20 -19.37 -10.49
C GLY A 648 7.83 -18.78 -10.78
N SER A 649 7.03 -19.46 -11.60
CA SER A 649 5.70 -18.97 -12.00
C SER A 649 4.76 -18.80 -10.79
N MET A 650 5.05 -19.46 -9.66
CA MET A 650 4.32 -19.34 -8.40
C MET A 650 4.94 -18.37 -7.39
N LEU A 651 6.16 -17.88 -7.63
CA LEU A 651 6.87 -17.03 -6.67
C LEU A 651 6.47 -15.54 -6.82
N PRO A 652 6.51 -14.76 -5.73
CA PRO A 652 6.21 -13.32 -5.73
C PRO A 652 7.36 -12.45 -6.22
N PHE A 653 8.42 -13.06 -6.72
CA PHE A 653 9.53 -12.41 -7.38
C PHE A 653 9.96 -13.28 -8.57
N SER A 654 10.79 -12.72 -9.44
CA SER A 654 11.32 -13.42 -10.61
C SER A 654 12.83 -13.22 -10.73
N SER A 655 13.46 -13.97 -11.63
CA SER A 655 14.88 -13.84 -11.95
C SER A 655 15.22 -12.54 -12.69
N SER A 656 14.21 -11.82 -13.21
CA SER A 656 14.41 -10.58 -13.97
C SER A 656 13.74 -9.37 -13.30
N ARG A 657 14.50 -8.29 -13.13
CA ARG A 657 13.98 -7.02 -12.62
C ARG A 657 12.99 -6.34 -13.57
N SER A 658 13.11 -6.61 -14.87
CA SER A 658 12.21 -6.05 -15.89
C SER A 658 10.82 -6.68 -15.88
N ARG A 659 10.59 -7.65 -15.00
CA ARG A 659 9.36 -8.43 -14.95
C ARG A 659 8.76 -8.34 -13.54
N PRO A 660 8.08 -7.22 -13.23
CA PRO A 660 7.50 -7.03 -11.93
C PRO A 660 6.39 -8.05 -11.66
N LYS A 661 6.51 -8.77 -10.55
CA LYS A 661 5.39 -9.47 -9.93
C LYS A 661 4.57 -8.46 -9.15
N ARG A 662 3.26 -8.71 -9.04
CA ARG A 662 2.35 -7.92 -8.22
C ARG A 662 1.63 -8.83 -7.25
N ALA A 663 1.52 -8.42 -6.00
CA ALA A 663 0.60 -9.06 -5.08
C ALA A 663 -0.83 -8.80 -5.60
N LEU A 664 -1.65 -9.85 -5.70
CA LEU A 664 -3.09 -9.64 -5.77
C LEU A 664 -3.53 -9.26 -4.36
N THR A 665 -3.46 -7.97 -4.03
CA THR A 665 -3.96 -7.38 -2.78
C THR A 665 -5.49 -7.38 -2.72
N ASN A 666 -6.16 -8.14 -3.59
CA ASN A 666 -7.60 -8.12 -3.73
C ASN A 666 -8.31 -8.38 -2.39
N ALA A 667 -9.48 -7.75 -2.32
CA ALA A 667 -10.51 -7.89 -1.30
C ALA A 667 -10.79 -9.31 -0.80
N TYR A 668 -10.52 -10.28 -1.66
CA TYR A 668 -10.88 -11.66 -1.49
C TYR A 668 -9.96 -12.42 -0.53
N THR A 669 -8.81 -11.85 -0.13
CA THR A 669 -7.77 -12.62 0.57
C THR A 669 -7.43 -12.18 1.99
N LYS A 670 -7.81 -10.98 2.46
CA LYS A 670 -7.47 -10.56 3.84
C LYS A 670 -8.02 -11.56 4.87
N ASP A 671 -9.27 -11.99 4.70
CA ASP A 671 -9.94 -12.98 5.58
C ASP A 671 -9.97 -14.41 5.04
N SER A 672 -9.31 -14.68 3.91
CA SER A 672 -9.27 -16.04 3.37
C SER A 672 -8.29 -16.91 4.15
N LYS A 673 -8.74 -18.12 4.47
CA LYS A 673 -7.89 -19.18 5.02
C LYS A 673 -7.21 -19.91 3.87
N GLY A 674 -5.94 -20.24 4.07
CA GLY A 674 -5.21 -21.10 3.14
C GLY A 674 -5.79 -22.51 3.15
N HIS A 675 -6.00 -23.09 1.97
CA HIS A 675 -6.45 -24.48 1.88
C HIS A 675 -5.36 -25.42 2.44
N PRO A 676 -5.70 -26.42 3.28
CA PRO A 676 -4.70 -27.28 3.94
C PRO A 676 -3.72 -27.97 2.98
N SER A 677 -4.16 -28.33 1.77
CA SER A 677 -3.31 -28.96 0.76
C SER A 677 -2.13 -28.10 0.31
N ALA A 678 -2.24 -26.76 0.39
CA ALA A 678 -1.18 -25.84 0.00
C ALA A 678 -0.15 -25.56 1.11
N LEU A 679 -0.41 -25.99 2.36
CA LEU A 679 0.51 -25.79 3.48
C LEU A 679 1.82 -26.58 3.27
N GLY A 680 1.72 -27.78 2.70
CA GLY A 680 2.85 -28.68 2.47
C GLY A 680 3.71 -28.35 1.23
N TRP A 681 3.34 -27.35 0.42
CA TRP A 681 4.09 -27.03 -0.80
C TRP A 681 5.49 -26.52 -0.46
N ASN A 682 6.50 -27.09 -1.10
CA ASN A 682 7.90 -26.86 -0.78
C ASN A 682 8.58 -26.05 -1.90
N ILE A 683 9.32 -25.01 -1.52
CA ILE A 683 10.04 -24.16 -2.46
C ILE A 683 11.46 -24.72 -2.58
N LEU A 684 11.90 -24.96 -3.82
CA LEU A 684 13.22 -25.48 -4.13
C LEU A 684 14.21 -24.36 -4.45
N GLU A 685 15.50 -24.66 -4.36
CA GLU A 685 16.61 -23.71 -4.63
C GLU A 685 16.54 -23.09 -6.02
N ASP A 686 16.04 -23.86 -6.99
CA ASP A 686 15.94 -23.43 -8.38
C ASP A 686 14.73 -22.54 -8.65
N GLY A 687 13.87 -22.30 -7.66
CA GLY A 687 12.66 -21.48 -7.76
C GLY A 687 11.38 -22.24 -8.12
N SER A 688 11.47 -23.55 -8.34
CA SER A 688 10.28 -24.38 -8.54
C SER A 688 9.59 -24.74 -7.20
N VAL A 689 8.32 -25.13 -7.29
CA VAL A 689 7.49 -25.52 -6.15
C VAL A 689 7.09 -26.98 -6.29
N GLU A 690 7.48 -27.79 -5.31
CA GLU A 690 7.07 -29.18 -5.18
C GLU A 690 5.72 -29.27 -4.47
N ILE A 691 4.80 -29.99 -5.09
CA ILE A 691 3.42 -30.17 -4.64
C ILE A 691 3.17 -31.67 -4.52
N THR A 692 2.99 -32.13 -3.28
CA THR A 692 2.64 -33.52 -2.95
C THR A 692 1.15 -33.73 -2.69
N SER A 693 0.42 -32.61 -2.55
CA SER A 693 -0.96 -32.57 -2.10
C SER A 693 -1.66 -31.36 -2.73
N VAL A 694 -2.83 -31.56 -3.32
CA VAL A 694 -3.56 -30.47 -4.00
C VAL A 694 -5.06 -30.69 -3.95
N ALA A 695 -5.82 -29.59 -3.89
CA ALA A 695 -7.27 -29.59 -4.05
C ALA A 695 -7.60 -29.07 -5.45
N ILE A 696 -8.20 -29.92 -6.28
CA ILE A 696 -8.52 -29.61 -7.67
C ILE A 696 -10.02 -29.38 -7.79
N LEU A 697 -10.41 -28.18 -8.21
CA LEU A 697 -11.81 -27.81 -8.39
C LEU A 697 -12.34 -28.21 -9.77
N ALA A 698 -11.53 -28.02 -10.81
CA ALA A 698 -11.85 -28.38 -12.18
C ALA A 698 -10.58 -28.76 -12.96
N SER A 699 -10.71 -29.66 -13.94
CA SER A 699 -9.61 -30.05 -14.83
C SER A 699 -10.15 -30.64 -16.14
N VAL A 700 -9.36 -30.51 -17.22
CA VAL A 700 -9.60 -31.13 -18.55
C VAL A 700 -8.72 -32.37 -18.75
N SER A 701 -8.04 -32.85 -17.69
CA SER A 701 -7.14 -34.00 -17.78
C SER A 701 -7.90 -35.33 -17.86
N SER A 702 -7.62 -36.11 -18.91
CA SER A 702 -8.16 -37.46 -19.09
C SER A 702 -7.81 -38.43 -17.96
N ASP A 703 -6.68 -38.19 -17.28
CA ASP A 703 -6.16 -39.07 -16.22
C ASP A 703 -7.01 -38.96 -14.94
N LEU A 704 -7.62 -37.80 -14.71
CA LEU A 704 -8.47 -37.53 -13.55
C LEU A 704 -9.96 -37.77 -13.85
N ALA A 705 -10.35 -37.85 -15.13
CA ALA A 705 -11.74 -37.99 -15.58
C ALA A 705 -12.37 -39.37 -15.28
N LYS A 706 -11.58 -40.37 -14.87
CA LYS A 706 -12.10 -41.71 -14.54
C LYS A 706 -12.87 -41.77 -13.21
N ASP A 707 -12.62 -40.83 -12.30
CA ASP A 707 -13.46 -40.59 -11.13
C ASP A 707 -14.53 -39.54 -11.48
N LYS A 708 -15.64 -39.99 -12.07
CA LYS A 708 -16.79 -39.14 -12.46
C LYS A 708 -17.42 -38.35 -11.30
N THR A 709 -16.96 -38.55 -10.07
CA THR A 709 -17.34 -37.83 -8.85
C THR A 709 -16.54 -36.54 -8.61
N SER A 710 -15.52 -36.22 -9.43
CA SER A 710 -14.57 -35.12 -9.14
C SER A 710 -14.93 -33.74 -9.72
N GLN A 711 -15.90 -33.62 -10.63
CA GLN A 711 -16.42 -32.28 -11.01
C GLN A 711 -17.41 -31.84 -9.95
N THR A 712 -16.92 -31.02 -9.01
CA THR A 712 -17.77 -30.40 -8.00
C THR A 712 -18.82 -29.51 -8.69
N HIS A 713 -20.03 -29.40 -8.14
CA HIS A 713 -21.05 -28.46 -8.62
C HIS A 713 -20.51 -27.01 -8.73
N LEU A 714 -19.47 -26.70 -7.96
CA LEU A 714 -18.77 -25.41 -7.94
C LEU A 714 -18.04 -25.07 -9.25
N SER A 715 -17.61 -26.05 -10.05
CA SER A 715 -16.90 -25.75 -11.32
C SER A 715 -17.81 -25.11 -12.38
N HIS A 716 -19.12 -25.29 -12.22
CA HIS A 716 -20.16 -24.69 -13.08
C HIS A 716 -20.61 -23.31 -12.60
N LEU A 717 -20.10 -22.84 -11.46
CA LEU A 717 -20.36 -21.49 -11.00
C LEU A 717 -19.49 -20.49 -11.76
N LYS A 718 -20.02 -19.28 -11.92
CA LYS A 718 -19.32 -18.19 -12.60
C LYS A 718 -18.13 -17.76 -11.75
N ALA A 719 -16.94 -17.80 -12.34
CA ALA A 719 -15.70 -17.32 -11.75
C ALA A 719 -15.18 -16.12 -12.53
N ARG A 720 -14.51 -15.20 -11.84
CA ARG A 720 -13.63 -14.22 -12.47
C ARG A 720 -12.29 -14.87 -12.64
N ILE A 721 -11.87 -14.99 -13.89
CA ILE A 721 -10.67 -15.66 -14.29
C ILE A 721 -9.73 -14.63 -14.88
N ILE A 722 -8.50 -14.62 -14.38
CA ILE A 722 -7.42 -13.73 -14.83
C ILE A 722 -6.28 -14.64 -15.27
N ALA A 723 -6.10 -14.79 -16.57
CA ALA A 723 -5.15 -15.75 -17.14
C ALA A 723 -4.38 -15.14 -18.31
N HIS A 724 -3.24 -15.72 -18.65
CA HIS A 724 -2.37 -15.20 -19.70
C HIS A 724 -2.40 -16.05 -20.96
N SER A 725 -3.06 -15.56 -22.01
CA SER A 725 -3.04 -16.20 -23.32
C SER A 725 -1.74 -15.88 -24.07
N CYS A 726 -1.13 -16.92 -24.66
CA CYS A 726 0.02 -16.76 -25.55
C CYS A 726 -0.25 -15.86 -26.78
N GLN A 727 -1.52 -15.67 -27.16
CA GLN A 727 -1.92 -14.91 -28.36
C GLN A 727 -2.43 -13.51 -28.03
N ASN A 728 -3.18 -13.35 -26.93
CA ASN A 728 -3.94 -12.14 -26.63
C ASN A 728 -3.49 -11.41 -25.35
N GLY A 729 -2.39 -11.83 -24.73
CA GLY A 729 -1.95 -11.26 -23.44
C GLY A 729 -2.90 -11.61 -22.30
N TRP A 730 -3.19 -10.65 -21.42
CA TRP A 730 -4.10 -10.86 -20.29
C TRP A 730 -5.54 -11.05 -20.75
N LEU A 731 -6.13 -12.14 -20.27
CA LEU A 731 -7.53 -12.45 -20.43
C LEU A 731 -8.21 -12.33 -19.07
N VAL A 732 -9.16 -11.40 -18.96
CA VAL A 732 -10.10 -11.32 -17.84
C VAL A 732 -11.46 -11.75 -18.35
N LYS A 733 -12.03 -12.79 -17.75
CA LYS A 733 -13.34 -13.32 -18.12
C LYS A 733 -14.15 -13.68 -16.91
N ASP A 734 -15.45 -13.40 -16.98
CA ASP A 734 -16.43 -13.88 -16.02
C ASP A 734 -17.22 -15.03 -16.66
N GLU A 735 -16.75 -16.26 -16.51
CA GLU A 735 -17.36 -17.48 -17.06
C GLU A 735 -17.20 -18.67 -16.11
N THR A 736 -17.75 -19.84 -16.42
CA THR A 736 -17.54 -21.02 -15.56
C THR A 736 -16.12 -21.56 -15.73
N LEU A 737 -15.55 -22.14 -14.66
CA LEU A 737 -14.22 -22.73 -14.72
C LEU A 737 -14.15 -23.86 -15.75
N SER A 738 -15.18 -24.70 -15.84
CA SER A 738 -15.21 -25.79 -16.82
C SER A 738 -15.15 -25.25 -18.26
N THR A 739 -16.01 -24.29 -18.60
CA THR A 739 -16.04 -23.67 -19.94
C THR A 739 -14.71 -23.00 -20.28
N PHE A 740 -14.13 -22.28 -19.32
CA PHE A 740 -12.85 -21.61 -19.52
C PHE A 740 -11.74 -22.63 -19.82
N LEU A 741 -11.60 -23.67 -18.99
CA LEU A 741 -10.51 -24.64 -19.13
C LEU A 741 -10.61 -25.42 -20.45
N GLU A 742 -11.84 -25.75 -20.90
CA GLU A 742 -12.08 -26.41 -22.19
C GLU A 742 -11.66 -25.55 -23.38
N GLY A 743 -11.91 -24.24 -23.32
CA GLY A 743 -11.58 -23.30 -24.39
C GLY A 743 -10.16 -22.72 -24.34
N TYR A 744 -9.50 -22.71 -23.19
CA TYR A 744 -8.25 -21.97 -22.99
C TYR A 744 -7.05 -22.59 -23.70
N SER A 745 -6.83 -23.90 -23.55
CA SER A 745 -5.74 -24.60 -24.22
C SER A 745 -6.07 -26.09 -24.42
N PRO A 746 -6.81 -26.44 -25.50
CA PRO A 746 -7.33 -27.80 -25.69
C PRO A 746 -6.22 -28.86 -25.83
N HIS A 747 -5.00 -28.43 -26.14
CA HIS A 747 -3.85 -29.30 -26.32
C HIS A 747 -3.06 -29.58 -25.04
N PHE A 748 -3.45 -29.06 -23.88
CA PHE A 748 -2.72 -29.23 -22.62
C PHE A 748 -3.64 -29.70 -21.50
N ASN A 749 -3.07 -30.38 -20.52
CA ASN A 749 -3.78 -30.61 -19.27
C ASN A 749 -3.74 -29.33 -18.44
N ILE A 750 -4.91 -28.89 -17.98
CA ILE A 750 -5.07 -27.69 -17.18
C ILE A 750 -5.83 -28.05 -15.90
N TYR A 751 -5.42 -27.42 -14.80
CA TYR A 751 -5.94 -27.67 -13.46
C TYR A 751 -6.32 -26.32 -12.81
N ALA A 752 -7.58 -26.17 -12.42
CA ALA A 752 -8.00 -25.11 -11.51
C ALA A 752 -7.85 -25.63 -10.07
N VAL A 753 -6.81 -25.18 -9.38
CA VAL A 753 -6.49 -25.62 -8.00
C VAL A 753 -6.97 -24.59 -6.99
N ILE A 754 -7.50 -25.03 -5.87
CA ILE A 754 -7.93 -24.16 -4.77
C ILE A 754 -6.72 -23.74 -3.96
N LEU A 755 -6.60 -22.44 -3.73
CA LEU A 755 -5.53 -21.87 -2.92
C LEU A 755 -6.07 -21.38 -1.57
N THR A 756 -7.16 -20.62 -1.58
CA THR A 756 -7.76 -20.08 -0.36
C THR A 756 -9.28 -20.19 -0.38
N HIS A 757 -9.88 -20.23 0.81
CA HIS A 757 -11.33 -20.16 1.01
C HIS A 757 -11.67 -19.16 2.11
N GLY A 758 -12.66 -18.29 1.86
CA GLY A 758 -13.15 -17.32 2.82
C GLY A 758 -14.39 -17.82 3.55
N THR A 759 -14.31 -17.97 4.88
CA THR A 759 -15.46 -18.41 5.69
C THR A 759 -16.54 -17.34 5.78
N MET A 760 -16.17 -16.05 5.80
CA MET A 760 -17.13 -14.94 5.87
C MET A 760 -17.47 -14.37 4.50
N SER A 761 -16.49 -14.25 3.60
CA SER A 761 -16.69 -13.74 2.25
C SER A 761 -17.33 -14.75 1.30
N ARG A 762 -17.44 -16.03 1.69
CA ARG A 762 -17.97 -17.13 0.88
C ARG A 762 -17.37 -17.10 -0.53
N CYS A 763 -16.05 -16.96 -0.57
CA CYS A 763 -15.27 -16.81 -1.79
C CYS A 763 -14.20 -17.89 -1.82
N TYR A 764 -14.07 -18.58 -2.95
CA TYR A 764 -12.92 -19.44 -3.23
C TYR A 764 -12.02 -18.72 -4.21
N SER A 765 -10.72 -18.82 -4.02
CA SER A 765 -9.76 -18.39 -5.03
C SER A 765 -8.62 -19.37 -5.18
N GLY A 766 -8.05 -19.37 -6.37
CA GLY A 766 -7.13 -20.43 -6.76
C GLY A 766 -6.21 -20.05 -7.90
N LEU A 767 -5.44 -21.05 -8.32
CA LEU A 767 -4.48 -20.95 -9.41
C LEU A 767 -4.98 -21.77 -10.60
N ILE A 768 -4.57 -21.35 -11.79
CA ILE A 768 -4.68 -22.17 -13.00
C ILE A 768 -3.28 -22.66 -13.34
N LEU A 769 -3.09 -23.98 -13.32
CA LEU A 769 -1.83 -24.64 -13.63
C LEU A 769 -1.97 -25.38 -14.97
N GLN A 770 -1.00 -25.21 -15.84
CA GLN A 770 -0.93 -25.89 -17.15
C GLN A 770 0.30 -26.79 -17.21
N GLU A 771 0.13 -27.99 -17.74
CA GLU A 771 1.25 -28.90 -18.01
C GLU A 771 2.15 -28.37 -19.13
N VAL A 772 3.47 -28.41 -18.90
CA VAL A 772 4.47 -27.87 -19.83
C VAL A 772 4.74 -28.83 -20.98
N VAL A 773 4.61 -30.14 -20.74
CA VAL A 773 4.98 -31.19 -21.69
C VAL A 773 3.75 -32.00 -22.04
N ARG A 774 3.22 -31.83 -23.26
CA ARG A 774 2.26 -32.77 -23.84
C ARG A 774 2.58 -33.03 -25.32
N PRO A 775 2.59 -34.30 -25.78
CA PRO A 775 2.79 -34.63 -27.19
C PRO A 775 1.82 -33.83 -28.08
N GLY A 776 2.33 -33.14 -29.10
CA GLY A 776 1.51 -32.32 -30.02
C GLY A 776 1.07 -30.95 -29.50
N GLY A 777 1.42 -30.55 -28.27
CA GLY A 777 0.97 -29.28 -27.66
C GLY A 777 1.57 -28.00 -28.25
N TYR A 778 2.79 -28.07 -28.79
CA TYR A 778 3.46 -26.93 -29.43
C TYR A 778 3.73 -27.20 -30.91
N GLY A 779 3.36 -26.27 -31.78
CA GLY A 779 3.62 -26.39 -33.22
C GLY A 779 5.09 -26.22 -33.64
N SER A 780 5.99 -25.83 -32.74
CA SER A 780 7.42 -25.68 -33.05
C SER A 780 8.10 -27.06 -33.16
N PRO A 781 8.72 -27.39 -34.31
CA PRO A 781 9.47 -28.63 -34.48
C PRO A 781 10.59 -28.81 -33.44
N GLU A 782 11.22 -27.71 -33.01
CA GLU A 782 12.28 -27.70 -32.00
C GLU A 782 11.76 -28.09 -30.63
N VAL A 783 10.59 -27.57 -30.23
CA VAL A 783 9.94 -27.97 -28.98
C VAL A 783 9.52 -29.43 -29.08
N GLN A 784 8.93 -29.88 -30.19
CA GLN A 784 8.56 -31.29 -30.38
C GLN A 784 9.77 -32.24 -30.28
N LYS A 785 10.95 -31.84 -30.78
CA LYS A 785 12.19 -32.63 -30.64
C LYS A 785 12.67 -32.75 -29.19
N VAL A 786 12.43 -31.74 -28.37
CA VAL A 786 12.76 -31.77 -26.93
C VAL A 786 11.72 -32.58 -26.17
N LEU A 787 10.44 -32.42 -26.50
CA LEU A 787 9.36 -33.23 -25.95
C LEU A 787 9.51 -34.71 -26.31
N SER A 788 10.02 -35.07 -27.49
CA SER A 788 10.24 -36.47 -27.86
C SER A 788 11.39 -37.11 -27.07
N LYS A 789 12.49 -36.38 -26.82
CA LYS A 789 13.54 -36.81 -25.90
C LYS A 789 13.04 -36.93 -24.46
N LEU A 790 12.20 -36.00 -24.05
CA LEU A 790 11.53 -36.04 -22.75
C LEU A 790 10.41 -37.08 -22.70
N GLN A 791 9.95 -37.70 -23.79
CA GLN A 791 8.98 -38.81 -23.73
C GLN A 791 9.67 -40.14 -23.43
N GLU A 792 10.95 -40.27 -23.77
CA GLU A 792 11.81 -41.39 -23.33
C GLU A 792 12.05 -41.34 -21.81
N TYR A 793 12.01 -40.14 -21.24
CA TYR A 793 11.96 -39.88 -19.81
C TYR A 793 10.48 -39.78 -19.37
N LYS A 794 9.85 -40.81 -18.80
CA LYS A 794 8.64 -40.54 -18.01
C LYS A 794 9.10 -40.08 -16.63
N PRO A 795 9.32 -38.78 -16.35
CA PRO A 795 9.54 -38.40 -14.97
C PRO A 795 8.30 -38.85 -14.17
N PRO A 796 8.46 -39.42 -12.98
CA PRO A 796 7.32 -39.68 -12.09
C PRO A 796 6.55 -38.37 -11.80
N THR A 797 7.27 -37.24 -11.85
CA THR A 797 6.77 -35.90 -11.54
C THR A 797 6.20 -35.17 -12.76
N LYS A 798 4.97 -34.65 -12.64
CA LYS A 798 4.36 -33.75 -13.65
C LYS A 798 4.98 -32.35 -13.56
N LEU A 799 5.37 -31.79 -14.71
CA LEU A 799 5.91 -30.43 -14.81
C LEU A 799 4.81 -29.45 -15.22
N LEU A 800 4.55 -28.46 -14.36
CA LEU A 800 3.48 -27.49 -14.53
C LEU A 800 4.02 -26.06 -14.54
N VAL A 801 3.25 -25.12 -15.07
CA VAL A 801 3.46 -23.67 -14.95
C VAL A 801 2.14 -23.03 -14.55
N ARG A 802 2.19 -22.03 -13.67
CA ARG A 802 1.00 -21.21 -13.39
C ARG A 802 0.69 -20.34 -14.59
N VAL A 803 -0.54 -20.44 -15.11
CA VAL A 803 -1.06 -19.68 -16.26
C VAL A 803 -2.12 -18.63 -15.91
N GLY A 804 -2.61 -18.63 -14.68
CA GLY A 804 -3.60 -17.67 -14.23
C GLY A 804 -4.05 -17.86 -12.79
N THR A 805 -5.08 -17.11 -12.43
CA THR A 805 -5.80 -17.15 -11.15
C THR A 805 -7.30 -17.10 -11.39
N TRP A 806 -8.08 -17.56 -10.43
CA TRP A 806 -9.53 -17.46 -10.49
C TRP A 806 -10.11 -17.14 -9.11
N ALA A 807 -11.29 -16.53 -9.09
CA ALA A 807 -12.09 -16.28 -7.89
C ALA A 807 -13.58 -16.58 -8.15
N LEU A 808 -14.20 -17.32 -7.23
CA LEU A 808 -15.64 -17.61 -7.20
C LEU A 808 -16.31 -16.76 -6.11
N TRP A 809 -17.51 -16.22 -6.38
CA TRP A 809 -18.31 -15.45 -5.40
C TRP A 809 -19.76 -15.93 -5.33
N ASP A 810 -20.47 -15.40 -4.33
CA ASP A 810 -21.90 -15.61 -4.05
C ASP A 810 -22.29 -17.07 -3.76
N LEU A 811 -21.45 -17.74 -2.97
CA LEU A 811 -21.65 -19.13 -2.58
C LEU A 811 -22.64 -19.22 -1.43
N LYS A 812 -23.93 -19.05 -1.71
CA LYS A 812 -24.98 -18.98 -0.67
C LYS A 812 -25.11 -20.23 0.20
N SER A 813 -24.65 -21.40 -0.28
CA SER A 813 -24.87 -22.70 0.36
C SER A 813 -23.61 -23.55 0.59
N THR A 814 -22.42 -23.04 0.30
CA THR A 814 -21.21 -23.89 0.29
C THR A 814 -20.53 -23.93 1.65
N THR A 815 -20.23 -25.13 2.13
CA THR A 815 -19.56 -25.44 3.40
C THR A 815 -18.15 -25.98 3.16
N GLU A 816 -17.34 -26.07 4.22
CA GLU A 816 -16.02 -26.71 4.15
C GLU A 816 -16.10 -28.19 3.70
N ALA A 817 -17.24 -28.86 3.96
CA ALA A 817 -17.50 -30.22 3.48
C ALA A 817 -17.68 -30.32 1.95
N ASP A 818 -17.92 -29.20 1.26
CA ASP A 818 -17.99 -29.14 -0.21
C ASP A 818 -16.61 -28.95 -0.86
N LEU A 819 -15.55 -28.80 -0.07
CA LEU A 819 -14.19 -28.73 -0.59
C LEU A 819 -13.81 -30.06 -1.27
N PRO A 820 -13.26 -30.01 -2.49
CA PRO A 820 -12.80 -31.22 -3.16
C PRO A 820 -11.73 -31.92 -2.34
N SER A 821 -11.74 -33.26 -2.40
CA SER A 821 -10.78 -34.07 -1.68
C SER A 821 -9.34 -33.74 -2.10
N VAL A 822 -8.46 -33.76 -1.11
CA VAL A 822 -7.03 -33.59 -1.29
C VAL A 822 -6.49 -34.82 -2.02
N LYS A 823 -5.85 -34.61 -3.17
CA LYS A 823 -5.22 -35.68 -3.95
C LYS A 823 -3.72 -35.70 -3.67
N GLY A 824 -3.20 -36.89 -3.39
CA GLY A 824 -1.76 -37.16 -3.44
C GLY A 824 -1.30 -37.00 -4.88
N VAL A 825 -0.32 -36.12 -5.11
CA VAL A 825 0.22 -35.82 -6.43
C VAL A 825 1.74 -35.78 -6.36
N ASP A 826 2.41 -35.89 -7.50
CA ASP A 826 3.85 -35.66 -7.64
C ASP A 826 4.01 -34.60 -8.72
N TRP A 827 3.88 -33.33 -8.33
CA TRP A 827 3.91 -32.19 -9.24
C TRP A 827 5.06 -31.26 -8.90
N ARG A 828 5.69 -30.71 -9.93
CA ARG A 828 6.67 -29.64 -9.82
C ARG A 828 6.23 -28.48 -10.69
N VAL A 829 5.92 -27.36 -10.05
CA VAL A 829 5.54 -26.13 -10.74
C VAL A 829 6.78 -25.27 -10.94
N LEU A 830 7.09 -25.00 -12.20
CA LEU A 830 8.32 -24.34 -12.62
C LEU A 830 8.33 -22.84 -12.31
#